data_AF-Q2HD46-F1
#
_entry.id   AF-Q2HD46-F1
#
_cell.length_a   1.000
_cell.length_b   1.000
_cell.length_c   1.000
_cell.angle_alpha   90.00
_cell.angle_beta   90.00
_cell.angle_gamma   90.00
#
_symmetry.space_group_name_H-M   'P 1'
#
loop_
_entity.id
_entity.type
_entity.pdbx_description
1 polymer ?
#
loop_
_entity_poly.entity_id
_entity_poly.type
_entity_poly.pdbx_seq_one_letter_code
_entity_poly.pdbx_strand_id
1 'polypeptide(L)'
;MTENEPPALGVHDDGRATRSRRIMGKLFGRDRERKATRDDGGDLNDFLHGSTDKLQVTHPVPPVLTRLDTKTAPRYPNAHNVNTASEPKMQEYVVRPRDPPARIKKGKGLSVKFVNSNPEVIGDGGDECEVPTVEISRRKKQRPQPSPSSMAPPNRSANLGDGSRNPFADPPGETSVRDARSSPGLRRTQTGHSPNPGGNNASRYLGMPAAQDDKRRSFIEVQQAQMREAEGRAFAQAVRSASGDQSRQQQRPDSSPASTNQEMESPIAMSPESMHPPQLQSPAHFANPPQVPAKAHRAAPPIPPPSREPRESPPSQSQYTLTSQPSNSPDRLNRTPKTENSPATLYSAASSFQRPFPGPKQGTISEKGYGSPVQQQGPSFQDVVAAASDDAMNAFVTRTRHLFELFRLHGESVRSLASSTPQEMARAALWWFLIGRTALEVAIRDRPSTPESQMKNDMAKQQAYADLAKSYWLLEEAMPEVVNSGRSPVDKEAEGVRTTIVSSLRKLAVSMKRNGFLPPEEAFLPQTVDRTIWLDYPPLSQDITSLLCGSSSALAQSHASSGMTILEALPLGDTATTFCFARFQVDAFLMEQGRESRRLYLPCFLTTVRPQTQPDILFILASQNGAVQLRISGNKNTGPCWEEVRWRPENCNLEIKLPRGFLLLVQCTQQAYSTLRSMYEFSAKVHSSLYPRQDESCLFRSTLRAFQYFDNDPQARQFPKDSTLNCEIALFERLFREGAATGPRTYHKGYRIAVVTGPRTKTLSGVNQMYLPQTPIQFGFLRSEANDPALSLKFENGRFKGNMVLSFADEAERLRMHSLLIGTALDRGESVSGEAPLQGVWFSERYGDASNKGLQALSALAWNKVRVINYDNDGDKPSCVLADRLRVVYEFKEGTLTDRINVAPGELKLRLDVQNPSCLMVFRQPQTDITLAVTEANSSRNLSGGLSQALESVKQSATIRTFMFPNIKELHAFETAITGFKVLFDGTAAAFAISRRRMVVPIHKKWEAGATRIQVVQQDGVSQLLAFFEDFSHGQCMGFHLKGTDVFESFNRSGKAGLKIDDAKFPLPKTLAPDSDSAQQAADAAFLCLDLPELPGEHDDISILFDNEAERDRLVACLPAPVKAPRLPKIKGMS
;
A
#
# COMPACT_ATOMS: atom_id res chain seq x y z
N MET A 1 -5.06 63.45 24.37
CA MET A 1 -3.91 64.01 25.12
C MET A 1 -2.70 63.15 24.79
N THR A 2 -1.81 63.69 23.97
CA THR A 2 -0.41 63.28 23.87
C THR A 2 0.42 63.98 24.96
N GLU A 3 1.75 63.90 24.89
CA GLU A 3 2.78 64.37 25.86
C GLU A 3 3.20 63.30 26.89
N ASN A 4 4.49 63.12 27.22
CA ASN A 4 5.73 63.61 26.57
C ASN A 4 6.92 62.63 26.84
N GLU A 5 8.04 62.79 26.14
CA GLU A 5 9.22 61.90 26.15
C GLU A 5 10.29 62.22 27.25
N PRO A 6 11.30 61.35 27.47
CA PRO A 6 12.32 61.46 28.55
C PRO A 6 13.53 62.34 28.18
N PRO A 7 14.60 62.41 29.01
CA PRO A 7 15.84 61.67 28.64
C PRO A 7 16.84 61.28 29.78
N ALA A 8 17.85 60.46 29.40
CA ALA A 8 19.25 60.37 29.94
C ALA A 8 19.52 59.91 31.40
N LEU A 9 20.66 59.32 31.82
CA LEU A 9 21.85 58.61 31.27
C LEU A 9 22.57 57.91 32.48
N GLY A 10 23.55 57.00 32.39
CA GLY A 10 24.18 56.25 31.27
C GLY A 10 25.57 55.62 31.64
N VAL A 11 26.07 54.72 30.79
CA VAL A 11 27.50 54.29 30.58
C VAL A 11 28.26 53.48 31.69
N HIS A 12 28.51 52.18 31.47
CA HIS A 12 29.86 51.60 31.15
C HIS A 12 29.80 50.09 30.80
N ASP A 13 30.96 49.41 30.68
CA ASP A 13 31.20 48.28 29.73
C ASP A 13 31.97 47.08 30.35
N ASP A 14 32.27 46.07 29.51
CA ASP A 14 33.16 44.90 29.67
C ASP A 14 32.66 43.63 30.41
N GLY A 15 33.17 42.44 30.02
CA GLY A 15 32.76 41.13 30.55
C GLY A 15 33.64 39.93 30.13
N ARG A 16 33.28 38.68 30.51
CA ARG A 16 33.94 37.41 30.09
C ARG A 16 33.10 36.13 30.40
N ALA A 17 33.57 34.94 30.01
CA ALA A 17 32.75 33.71 29.85
C ALA A 17 33.41 32.38 30.38
N THR A 18 32.78 31.21 30.07
CA THR A 18 33.24 29.79 30.19
C THR A 18 33.00 29.05 31.53
N ARG A 19 32.93 27.69 31.71
CA ARG A 19 32.68 26.47 30.85
C ARG A 19 32.52 25.15 31.70
N SER A 20 31.79 24.12 31.17
CA SER A 20 32.16 22.66 31.12
C SER A 20 31.97 21.60 32.28
N ARG A 21 31.31 20.45 31.94
CA ARG A 21 31.50 19.00 32.38
C ARG A 21 31.14 18.55 33.84
N ARG A 22 31.04 17.25 34.26
CA ARG A 22 30.57 15.90 33.75
C ARG A 22 30.76 14.80 34.89
N ILE A 23 30.29 13.54 34.68
CA ILE A 23 30.76 12.21 35.25
C ILE A 23 29.83 11.45 36.27
N MET A 24 29.91 10.09 36.30
CA MET A 24 29.02 9.07 36.94
C MET A 24 29.58 8.32 38.19
N GLY A 25 28.73 7.54 38.89
CA GLY A 25 29.05 6.27 39.61
C GLY A 25 28.00 5.92 40.70
N LYS A 26 27.22 4.80 40.69
CA LYS A 26 27.46 3.33 40.78
C LYS A 26 27.93 2.78 42.15
N LEU A 27 27.13 1.88 42.78
CA LEU A 27 27.51 0.56 43.38
C LEU A 27 26.32 -0.17 44.07
N PHE A 28 26.51 -1.39 44.59
CA PHE A 28 25.47 -2.42 44.87
C PHE A 28 25.24 -2.78 46.36
N GLY A 29 24.11 -3.45 46.67
CA GLY A 29 23.83 -4.13 47.94
C GLY A 29 22.79 -5.28 47.84
N ARG A 30 22.99 -6.34 48.64
CA ARG A 30 22.13 -7.54 48.88
C ARG A 30 21.23 -7.30 50.12
N ASP A 31 20.20 -8.07 50.50
CA ASP A 31 19.65 -9.37 50.06
C ASP A 31 18.19 -9.58 50.55
N ARG A 32 17.63 -10.78 50.27
CA ARG A 32 16.53 -11.50 51.01
C ARG A 32 15.06 -11.31 50.58
N GLU A 33 14.33 -12.43 50.61
CA GLU A 33 13.00 -12.64 50.01
C GLU A 33 11.81 -12.42 50.98
N ARG A 34 10.62 -12.20 50.40
CA ARG A 34 9.34 -12.82 50.83
C ARG A 34 8.30 -12.76 49.70
N LYS A 35 7.47 -13.81 49.57
CA LYS A 35 6.48 -13.97 48.48
C LYS A 35 5.33 -12.96 48.58
N ALA A 36 4.84 -12.53 47.42
CA ALA A 36 3.51 -11.96 47.21
C ALA A 36 2.80 -12.73 46.07
N THR A 37 1.47 -12.83 46.11
CA THR A 37 0.65 -13.58 45.15
C THR A 37 0.39 -12.79 43.86
N ARG A 38 -0.06 -13.50 42.80
CA ARG A 38 -0.15 -13.00 41.41
C ARG A 38 -1.62 -12.88 40.97
N ASP A 39 -1.88 -11.95 40.04
CA ASP A 39 -3.22 -11.73 39.48
C ASP A 39 -3.78 -12.92 38.68
N ASP A 40 -5.05 -13.22 38.94
CA ASP A 40 -5.73 -14.48 38.62
C ASP A 40 -6.30 -14.55 37.18
N GLY A 41 -6.15 -13.48 36.40
CA GLY A 41 -6.75 -13.38 35.05
C GLY A 41 -5.97 -14.09 33.93
N GLY A 42 -4.66 -14.32 34.12
CA GLY A 42 -3.81 -14.98 33.11
C GLY A 42 -3.80 -16.51 33.25
N ASP A 43 -3.57 -16.99 34.48
CA ASP A 43 -3.48 -18.41 34.78
C ASP A 43 -4.77 -19.17 34.39
N LEU A 44 -5.95 -18.56 34.51
CA LEU A 44 -7.24 -19.18 34.15
C LEU A 44 -7.37 -19.60 32.66
N ASN A 45 -6.59 -19.02 31.74
CA ASN A 45 -6.54 -19.52 30.34
C ASN A 45 -5.51 -20.64 30.15
N ASP A 46 -4.30 -20.48 30.69
CA ASP A 46 -3.27 -21.55 30.71
C ASP A 46 -3.83 -22.85 31.33
N PHE A 47 -4.65 -22.68 32.37
CA PHE A 47 -5.31 -23.71 33.16
C PHE A 47 -6.32 -24.57 32.39
N LEU A 48 -7.02 -23.99 31.41
CA LEU A 48 -8.11 -24.65 30.67
C LEU A 48 -7.66 -25.21 29.32
N HIS A 49 -6.60 -24.67 28.72
CA HIS A 49 -6.08 -25.15 27.44
C HIS A 49 -5.05 -26.28 27.56
N GLY A 50 -4.33 -26.36 28.69
CA GLY A 50 -3.30 -27.38 28.91
C GLY A 50 -1.98 -27.05 28.22
N SER A 51 -0.85 -27.30 28.90
CA SER A 51 0.46 -26.87 28.42
C SER A 51 0.95 -27.67 27.22
N THR A 52 0.98 -27.05 26.05
CA THR A 52 1.87 -27.41 24.93
C THR A 52 2.84 -26.26 24.67
N ASP A 53 4.01 -26.38 25.30
CA ASP A 53 5.21 -25.55 25.15
C ASP A 53 5.12 -24.08 25.62
N LYS A 54 6.18 -23.63 26.31
CA LYS A 54 6.35 -22.25 26.81
C LYS A 54 7.79 -21.79 26.65
N LEU A 55 8.06 -21.14 25.51
CA LEU A 55 9.22 -20.27 25.37
C LEU A 55 9.14 -19.13 26.39
N GLN A 56 10.20 -18.92 27.15
CA GLN A 56 10.29 -17.82 28.11
C GLN A 56 10.79 -16.56 27.40
N VAL A 57 10.03 -15.46 27.52
CA VAL A 57 10.46 -14.12 27.12
C VAL A 57 10.44 -13.22 28.35
N THR A 58 11.58 -12.65 28.68
CA THR A 58 11.78 -11.80 29.87
C THR A 58 11.72 -10.33 29.47
N HIS A 59 10.81 -9.56 30.08
CA HIS A 59 10.72 -8.11 29.86
C HIS A 59 10.86 -7.34 31.19
N PRO A 60 11.64 -6.24 31.22
CA PRO A 60 11.72 -5.36 32.38
C PRO A 60 10.48 -4.47 32.49
N VAL A 61 10.10 -4.11 33.72
CA VAL A 61 8.92 -3.29 34.03
C VAL A 61 9.29 -1.80 34.05
N PRO A 62 8.50 -0.90 33.42
CA PRO A 62 8.75 0.56 33.48
C PRO A 62 8.34 1.15 34.84
N PRO A 63 9.00 2.25 35.29
CA PRO A 63 8.65 2.91 36.54
C PRO A 63 7.32 3.68 36.43
N VAL A 64 6.51 3.64 37.49
CA VAL A 64 5.27 4.41 37.61
C VAL A 64 5.41 5.45 38.74
N LEU A 65 4.92 6.66 38.47
CA LEU A 65 5.04 7.83 39.35
C LEU A 65 4.19 7.70 40.61
N THR A 66 4.62 8.39 41.67
CA THR A 66 3.93 8.45 42.97
C THR A 66 2.55 9.11 42.86
N ARG A 67 1.51 8.42 43.33
CA ARG A 67 0.22 9.05 43.66
C ARG A 67 0.26 9.60 45.09
N LEU A 68 -0.34 10.78 45.29
CA LEU A 68 -0.49 11.40 46.61
C LEU A 68 -1.28 10.50 47.56
N ASP A 69 -0.87 10.48 48.83
CA ASP A 69 -1.72 10.02 49.93
C ASP A 69 -2.72 11.12 50.30
N THR A 70 -3.97 10.75 50.56
CA THR A 70 -5.07 11.66 50.91
C THR A 70 -5.71 11.31 52.26
N LYS A 71 -5.03 10.51 53.11
CA LYS A 71 -5.53 10.07 54.42
C LYS A 71 -5.54 11.14 55.52
N THR A 72 -5.14 12.38 55.21
CA THR A 72 -5.05 13.50 56.17
C THR A 72 -5.73 14.79 55.68
N ALA A 73 -6.84 14.68 54.93
CA ALA A 73 -7.70 15.81 54.56
C ALA A 73 -9.05 15.77 55.31
N PRO A 74 -9.47 16.82 56.03
CA PRO A 74 -10.68 16.80 56.88
C PRO A 74 -11.99 16.95 56.10
N ARG A 75 -13.08 16.37 56.63
CA ARG A 75 -14.44 16.60 56.13
C ARG A 75 -15.01 17.92 56.67
N TYR A 76 -15.43 18.79 55.74
CA TYR A 76 -16.45 19.85 55.88
C TYR A 76 -16.65 20.55 57.25
N PRO A 77 -16.19 21.80 57.41
CA PRO A 77 -16.75 22.70 58.41
C PRO A 77 -18.05 23.36 57.93
N ASN A 78 -18.99 23.54 58.86
CA ASN A 78 -20.03 24.59 58.89
C ASN A 78 -21.04 24.65 57.70
N ALA A 79 -21.98 23.70 57.67
CA ALA A 79 -23.37 24.07 57.38
C ALA A 79 -23.97 24.72 58.64
N HIS A 80 -24.81 25.76 58.48
CA HIS A 80 -25.48 26.43 59.61
C HIS A 80 -27.00 26.30 59.47
N ASN A 81 -27.67 26.00 60.59
CA ASN A 81 -29.08 25.62 60.60
C ASN A 81 -30.00 26.83 60.62
N VAL A 82 -31.18 26.69 60.02
CA VAL A 82 -32.37 27.47 60.38
C VAL A 82 -33.50 26.48 60.68
N ASN A 83 -33.79 26.29 61.96
CA ASN A 83 -34.98 25.56 62.39
C ASN A 83 -36.20 26.47 62.33
N THR A 84 -37.34 25.93 61.90
CA THR A 84 -38.67 26.54 62.14
C THR A 84 -39.55 25.54 62.89
N ALA A 85 -39.82 25.84 64.15
CA ALA A 85 -40.91 25.21 64.90
C ALA A 85 -42.26 25.86 64.52
N SER A 86 -43.36 25.22 64.90
CA SER A 86 -44.70 25.46 64.37
C SER A 86 -45.50 26.56 65.09
N GLU A 87 -46.08 27.46 64.28
CA GLU A 87 -47.42 28.09 64.47
C GLU A 87 -47.67 29.05 65.65
N PRO A 88 -48.81 29.81 65.68
CA PRO A 88 -49.67 30.26 64.55
C PRO A 88 -50.05 31.76 64.61
N LYS A 89 -50.57 32.33 63.49
CA LYS A 89 -51.86 33.08 63.47
C LYS A 89 -52.35 33.57 62.09
N MET A 90 -53.61 33.23 61.81
CA MET A 90 -54.71 34.06 61.24
C MET A 90 -54.42 35.14 60.17
N GLN A 91 -55.06 34.95 58.99
CA GLN A 91 -56.01 35.89 58.32
C GLN A 91 -55.48 37.26 57.78
N GLU A 92 -56.04 37.89 56.74
CA GLU A 92 -57.29 37.62 55.98
C GLU A 92 -57.31 38.17 54.54
N TYR A 93 -58.40 37.82 53.83
CA TYR A 93 -59.01 38.35 52.60
C TYR A 93 -58.29 38.56 51.25
N VAL A 94 -58.97 38.01 50.24
CA VAL A 94 -58.75 38.11 48.79
C VAL A 94 -59.29 39.42 48.22
N VAL A 95 -58.53 40.06 47.33
CA VAL A 95 -59.05 41.02 46.32
C VAL A 95 -58.40 40.76 44.94
N ARG A 96 -59.20 40.83 43.87
CA ARG A 96 -58.82 40.79 42.44
C ARG A 96 -58.91 42.22 41.84
N PRO A 97 -58.52 42.48 40.58
CA PRO A 97 -57.37 42.02 39.77
C PRO A 97 -56.62 43.21 39.08
N ARG A 98 -55.52 42.96 38.34
CA ARG A 98 -55.19 43.74 37.12
C ARG A 98 -54.15 43.10 36.19
N ASP A 99 -54.19 43.49 34.92
CA ASP A 99 -53.39 42.98 33.80
C ASP A 99 -51.97 43.60 33.67
N PRO A 100 -51.03 42.93 32.96
CA PRO A 100 -49.68 43.42 32.72
C PRO A 100 -49.52 44.30 31.46
N PRO A 101 -48.54 45.24 31.44
CA PRO A 101 -48.09 45.92 30.21
C PRO A 101 -47.30 44.96 29.30
N ALA A 102 -47.23 45.23 27.99
CA ALA A 102 -46.90 44.19 27.01
C ALA A 102 -46.07 44.62 25.78
N ARG A 103 -45.25 43.66 25.29
CA ARG A 103 -44.69 43.53 23.91
C ARG A 103 -43.56 44.55 23.59
N ILE A 104 -42.64 44.29 22.65
CA ILE A 104 -42.75 43.73 21.27
C ILE A 104 -42.01 42.38 21.04
N LYS A 105 -42.32 41.71 19.92
CA LYS A 105 -41.88 40.36 19.47
C LYS A 105 -40.60 40.47 18.60
N LYS A 106 -39.80 39.43 18.34
CA LYS A 106 -40.04 38.08 17.76
C LYS A 106 -38.89 37.14 18.19
N GLY A 107 -38.99 35.81 18.17
CA GLY A 107 -40.09 34.91 17.76
C GLY A 107 -39.94 33.51 18.41
N LYS A 108 -40.94 32.63 18.25
CA LYS A 108 -40.97 31.28 18.85
C LYS A 108 -40.75 30.19 17.80
N GLY A 109 -40.23 29.02 18.24
CA GLY A 109 -40.62 27.74 17.62
C GLY A 109 -39.51 26.73 17.37
N LEU A 110 -38.99 26.09 18.42
CA LEU A 110 -38.45 24.73 18.31
C LEU A 110 -39.13 23.84 19.35
N SER A 111 -39.81 22.79 18.90
CA SER A 111 -40.27 21.68 19.75
C SER A 111 -39.70 20.40 19.16
N VAL A 112 -38.94 19.66 19.96
CA VAL A 112 -38.35 18.39 19.52
C VAL A 112 -39.40 17.29 19.68
N LYS A 113 -39.68 16.58 18.58
CA LYS A 113 -40.35 15.27 18.59
C LYS A 113 -39.47 14.30 17.80
N PHE A 114 -39.34 13.08 18.32
CA PHE A 114 -38.78 11.97 17.56
C PHE A 114 -39.78 11.49 16.50
N VAL A 115 -39.27 11.00 15.38
CA VAL A 115 -40.06 10.53 14.24
C VAL A 115 -39.77 9.05 14.03
N ASN A 116 -40.79 8.21 13.96
CA ASN A 116 -40.65 6.75 13.86
C ASN A 116 -40.36 6.27 12.42
N SER A 117 -39.69 7.09 11.61
CA SER A 117 -39.23 6.76 10.27
C SER A 117 -37.74 6.39 10.31
N ASN A 118 -37.39 5.18 9.88
CA ASN A 118 -35.98 4.79 9.75
C ASN A 118 -35.23 5.76 8.83
N PRO A 119 -33.99 6.17 9.18
CA PRO A 119 -33.18 7.02 8.31
C PRO A 119 -32.77 6.24 7.04
N GLU A 120 -33.07 6.81 5.88
CA GLU A 120 -32.79 6.22 4.56
C GLU A 120 -31.28 6.10 4.27
N VAL A 121 -30.44 6.88 4.96
CA VAL A 121 -28.97 6.80 4.90
C VAL A 121 -28.39 6.94 6.30
N ILE A 122 -27.56 5.97 6.70
CA ILE A 122 -26.62 6.04 7.84
C ILE A 122 -25.22 5.82 7.25
N GLY A 123 -24.26 6.69 7.59
CA GLY A 123 -22.83 6.42 7.33
C GLY A 123 -22.19 7.06 6.09
N ASP A 124 -22.60 8.27 5.68
CA ASP A 124 -21.82 9.11 4.76
C ASP A 124 -21.23 10.33 5.51
N GLY A 125 -20.15 10.07 6.26
CA GLY A 125 -19.48 11.07 7.11
C GLY A 125 -18.65 10.43 8.22
N GLY A 126 -17.34 10.59 8.14
CA GLY A 126 -16.32 10.09 9.07
C GLY A 126 -14.92 10.24 8.47
N ASP A 127 -13.88 9.89 9.20
CA ASP A 127 -12.46 10.10 8.80
C ASP A 127 -12.05 9.35 7.51
N GLU A 128 -12.86 8.39 7.06
CA GLU A 128 -12.66 7.58 5.84
C GLU A 128 -13.44 8.14 4.61
N CYS A 129 -14.18 9.25 4.74
CA CYS A 129 -14.99 9.79 3.63
C CYS A 129 -14.18 10.71 2.69
N GLU A 130 -14.12 10.36 1.40
CA GLU A 130 -13.40 11.12 0.36
C GLU A 130 -14.00 12.51 0.07
N VAL A 131 -15.23 12.78 0.51
CA VAL A 131 -15.92 14.05 0.29
C VAL A 131 -15.89 14.90 1.57
N PRO A 132 -15.31 16.12 1.55
CA PRO A 132 -15.29 16.99 2.72
C PRO A 132 -16.70 17.26 3.28
N THR A 133 -16.86 17.19 4.60
CA THR A 133 -18.15 17.32 5.29
C THR A 133 -18.91 18.62 4.96
N VAL A 134 -18.17 19.70 4.66
CA VAL A 134 -18.71 20.96 4.12
C VAL A 134 -19.48 20.74 2.83
N GLU A 135 -18.93 19.96 1.90
CA GLU A 135 -19.50 19.74 0.57
C GLU A 135 -20.69 18.77 0.62
N ILE A 136 -20.65 17.77 1.51
CA ILE A 136 -21.83 16.94 1.85
C ILE A 136 -22.97 17.84 2.38
N SER A 137 -22.65 18.77 3.30
CA SER A 137 -23.64 19.72 3.85
C SER A 137 -24.22 20.66 2.78
N ARG A 138 -23.43 20.99 1.76
CA ARG A 138 -23.79 21.88 0.64
C ARG A 138 -24.73 21.15 -0.33
N ARG A 139 -24.39 19.94 -0.74
CA ARG A 139 -25.23 19.05 -1.56
C ARG A 139 -26.58 18.77 -0.89
N LYS A 140 -26.59 18.54 0.43
CA LYS A 140 -27.82 18.32 1.22
C LYS A 140 -28.76 19.54 1.26
N LYS A 141 -28.27 20.75 1.01
CA LYS A 141 -29.10 21.97 0.87
C LYS A 141 -29.63 22.22 -0.55
N GLN A 142 -29.17 21.47 -1.55
CA GLN A 142 -29.52 21.67 -2.97
C GLN A 142 -30.56 20.68 -3.51
N ARG A 143 -30.98 19.68 -2.73
CA ARG A 143 -31.95 18.65 -3.16
C ARG A 143 -33.39 19.04 -2.80
N PRO A 144 -34.32 19.16 -3.78
CA PRO A 144 -35.73 19.43 -3.49
C PRO A 144 -36.40 18.29 -2.69
N GLN A 145 -37.39 18.62 -1.87
CA GLN A 145 -38.23 17.62 -1.20
C GLN A 145 -39.34 17.10 -2.13
N PRO A 146 -39.61 15.78 -2.16
CA PRO A 146 -40.84 15.25 -2.76
C PRO A 146 -42.06 15.50 -1.86
N SER A 147 -43.24 15.60 -2.45
CA SER A 147 -44.52 15.82 -1.75
C SER A 147 -45.08 14.52 -1.14
N PRO A 148 -45.79 14.60 0.01
CA PRO A 148 -46.38 13.43 0.66
C PRO A 148 -47.70 13.00 0.00
N SER A 149 -47.91 11.70 -0.16
CA SER A 149 -49.21 11.08 -0.49
C SER A 149 -49.75 10.31 0.72
N SER A 150 -51.09 10.23 0.84
CA SER A 150 -51.78 9.71 2.02
C SER A 150 -51.94 8.19 2.04
N MET A 151 -51.86 7.59 3.24
CA MET A 151 -52.28 6.21 3.49
C MET A 151 -53.80 6.11 3.72
N ALA A 152 -54.38 5.01 3.25
CA ALA A 152 -55.66 4.45 3.71
C ALA A 152 -55.52 2.90 3.79
N PRO A 153 -56.20 2.21 4.71
CA PRO A 153 -55.92 0.80 5.02
C PRO A 153 -56.70 -0.21 4.16
N PRO A 154 -56.16 -1.43 3.92
CA PRO A 154 -56.90 -2.52 3.29
C PRO A 154 -57.86 -3.20 4.28
N ASN A 155 -59.04 -3.60 3.80
CA ASN A 155 -60.05 -4.35 4.57
C ASN A 155 -60.23 -5.78 4.01
N ARG A 156 -60.76 -6.71 4.81
CA ARG A 156 -61.02 -8.11 4.42
C ARG A 156 -62.28 -8.24 3.57
N SER A 157 -62.28 -9.13 2.57
CA SER A 157 -63.36 -10.10 2.22
C SER A 157 -62.95 -10.98 1.03
N ALA A 158 -63.74 -12.01 0.70
CA ALA A 158 -63.39 -13.08 -0.25
C ALA A 158 -64.49 -13.41 -1.27
N ASN A 159 -64.10 -14.04 -2.40
CA ASN A 159 -64.82 -14.97 -3.30
C ASN A 159 -63.77 -15.48 -4.32
N LEU A 160 -63.69 -16.73 -4.82
CA LEU A 160 -64.62 -17.82 -5.19
C LEU A 160 -65.18 -17.74 -6.63
N GLY A 161 -65.17 -18.91 -7.32
CA GLY A 161 -65.27 -19.10 -8.78
C GLY A 161 -63.90 -19.40 -9.39
N ASP A 162 -63.49 -20.60 -9.81
CA ASP A 162 -64.14 -21.81 -10.38
C ASP A 162 -64.70 -21.63 -11.81
N GLY A 163 -64.57 -22.66 -12.67
CA GLY A 163 -65.01 -22.60 -14.08
C GLY A 163 -64.19 -23.35 -15.16
N SER A 164 -63.83 -24.61 -14.91
CA SER A 164 -63.24 -25.61 -15.85
C SER A 164 -63.47 -25.46 -17.37
N ARG A 165 -62.44 -25.76 -18.20
CA ARG A 165 -62.52 -26.73 -19.32
C ARG A 165 -61.19 -27.11 -20.01
N ASN A 166 -60.84 -28.41 -19.97
CA ASN A 166 -59.96 -29.10 -20.92
C ASN A 166 -60.80 -30.00 -21.85
N PRO A 167 -60.26 -30.39 -23.02
CA PRO A 167 -60.31 -31.82 -23.41
C PRO A 167 -59.06 -32.34 -24.17
N PHE A 168 -58.63 -33.59 -23.85
CA PHE A 168 -58.08 -34.68 -24.69
C PHE A 168 -57.16 -34.40 -25.93
N ALA A 169 -56.13 -35.20 -26.28
CA ALA A 169 -55.49 -36.41 -25.74
C ALA A 169 -54.09 -36.68 -26.37
N ASP A 170 -53.35 -37.67 -25.84
CA ASP A 170 -52.08 -38.29 -26.34
C ASP A 170 -52.31 -39.36 -27.45
N PRO A 171 -51.28 -39.99 -28.08
CA PRO A 171 -49.88 -39.61 -28.46
C PRO A 171 -49.66 -39.90 -29.99
N PRO A 172 -48.58 -40.53 -30.54
CA PRO A 172 -47.11 -40.51 -30.32
C PRO A 172 -46.27 -40.17 -31.60
N GLY A 173 -44.93 -40.21 -31.53
CA GLY A 173 -44.10 -40.80 -32.61
C GLY A 173 -43.32 -39.91 -33.61
N GLU A 174 -41.99 -39.91 -33.47
CA GLU A 174 -40.91 -39.96 -34.49
C GLU A 174 -40.85 -39.11 -35.81
N THR A 175 -39.64 -38.56 -36.04
CA THR A 175 -38.92 -38.35 -37.33
C THR A 175 -39.33 -37.30 -38.40
N SER A 176 -38.47 -36.27 -38.49
CA SER A 176 -37.65 -35.94 -39.69
C SER A 176 -38.15 -35.01 -40.83
N VAL A 177 -37.54 -33.80 -40.88
CA VAL A 177 -37.00 -33.07 -42.07
C VAL A 177 -37.89 -32.15 -42.95
N ARG A 178 -37.61 -30.83 -42.82
CA ARG A 178 -37.65 -29.71 -43.82
C ARG A 178 -38.98 -29.28 -44.47
N ASP A 179 -39.21 -28.01 -44.83
CA ASP A 179 -38.47 -26.74 -44.63
C ASP A 179 -39.41 -25.51 -44.82
N ALA A 180 -39.36 -24.46 -43.98
CA ALA A 180 -39.80 -23.09 -44.33
C ALA A 180 -39.52 -21.97 -43.26
N ARG A 181 -38.52 -21.12 -43.54
CA ARG A 181 -38.46 -19.63 -43.33
C ARG A 181 -38.54 -18.99 -41.91
N SER A 182 -37.93 -17.80 -41.81
CA SER A 182 -38.15 -16.70 -40.84
C SER A 182 -37.30 -16.65 -39.54
N SER A 183 -36.15 -15.95 -39.65
CA SER A 183 -35.21 -15.48 -38.61
C SER A 183 -35.79 -14.42 -37.64
N PRO A 184 -35.06 -13.94 -36.60
CA PRO A 184 -33.91 -14.46 -35.83
C PRO A 184 -34.30 -14.61 -34.32
N GLY A 185 -33.47 -14.81 -33.27
CA GLY A 185 -32.01 -14.87 -33.06
C GLY A 185 -31.41 -13.58 -32.44
N LEU A 186 -30.40 -13.57 -31.54
CA LEU A 186 -30.07 -14.29 -30.28
C LEU A 186 -28.78 -13.63 -29.67
N ARG A 187 -28.14 -14.20 -28.63
CA ARG A 187 -26.96 -13.62 -27.93
C ARG A 187 -25.58 -14.17 -28.39
N ARG A 188 -24.52 -13.36 -28.14
CA ARG A 188 -23.22 -13.69 -27.47
C ARG A 188 -21.91 -13.80 -28.30
N THR A 189 -20.82 -13.36 -27.66
CA THR A 189 -19.39 -13.85 -27.67
C THR A 189 -18.34 -13.35 -28.68
N GLN A 190 -17.31 -12.68 -28.11
CA GLN A 190 -15.84 -12.83 -28.25
C GLN A 190 -15.02 -12.55 -29.55
N THR A 191 -13.92 -11.82 -29.30
CA THR A 191 -12.53 -11.91 -29.84
C THR A 191 -12.17 -11.61 -31.30
N GLY A 192 -11.49 -10.46 -31.48
CA GLY A 192 -10.21 -10.33 -32.19
C GLY A 192 -10.24 -10.06 -33.70
N HIS A 193 -9.27 -9.27 -34.20
CA HIS A 193 -8.42 -9.48 -35.40
C HIS A 193 -7.62 -8.21 -35.78
N SER A 194 -6.49 -8.42 -36.48
CA SER A 194 -5.61 -7.43 -37.13
C SER A 194 -4.91 -8.14 -38.33
N PRO A 195 -4.31 -7.43 -39.31
CA PRO A 195 -4.71 -6.17 -39.96
C PRO A 195 -4.60 -6.21 -41.52
N ASN A 196 -4.83 -5.06 -42.19
CA ASN A 196 -4.35 -4.68 -43.55
C ASN A 196 -4.98 -5.35 -44.81
N PRO A 197 -4.85 -4.74 -46.03
CA PRO A 197 -4.90 -3.29 -46.34
C PRO A 197 -5.62 -2.89 -47.66
N GLY A 198 -5.91 -1.58 -47.84
CA GLY A 198 -5.90 -0.90 -49.15
C GLY A 198 -7.25 -0.39 -49.74
N GLY A 199 -7.20 0.69 -50.54
CA GLY A 199 -8.31 1.16 -51.40
C GLY A 199 -8.59 2.68 -51.37
N ASN A 200 -8.18 3.42 -52.41
CA ASN A 200 -8.31 4.88 -52.52
C ASN A 200 -9.71 5.37 -52.99
N ASN A 201 -9.95 6.69 -52.84
CA ASN A 201 -10.87 7.57 -53.60
C ASN A 201 -12.39 7.47 -53.36
N ALA A 202 -13.23 8.46 -53.72
CA ALA A 202 -13.08 9.94 -53.72
C ALA A 202 -14.42 10.67 -54.06
N SER A 203 -14.79 11.69 -53.27
CA SER A 203 -15.54 12.90 -53.69
C SER A 203 -17.06 12.87 -54.05
N ARG A 204 -17.71 14.04 -53.82
CA ARG A 204 -18.95 14.62 -54.42
C ARG A 204 -20.37 14.26 -53.89
N TYR A 205 -20.80 15.07 -52.91
CA TYR A 205 -21.87 16.09 -52.99
C TYR A 205 -23.34 15.81 -53.45
N LEU A 206 -24.24 16.35 -52.60
CA LEU A 206 -25.54 17.03 -52.86
C LEU A 206 -26.85 16.23 -53.07
N GLY A 207 -27.84 16.53 -52.20
CA GLY A 207 -29.23 16.04 -52.27
C GLY A 207 -30.06 16.40 -51.02
N MET A 208 -30.63 17.61 -50.98
CA MET A 208 -31.67 18.09 -50.03
C MET A 208 -32.89 18.58 -50.87
N PRO A 209 -34.11 18.90 -50.34
CA PRO A 209 -34.52 19.17 -48.95
C PRO A 209 -35.77 18.37 -48.48
N ALA A 210 -36.40 18.60 -47.32
CA ALA A 210 -35.92 18.84 -45.94
C ALA A 210 -37.13 18.83 -44.96
N ALA A 211 -36.93 18.46 -43.70
CA ALA A 211 -37.88 18.67 -42.59
C ALA A 211 -37.10 18.71 -41.27
N GLN A 212 -36.94 19.90 -40.66
CA GLN A 212 -36.01 20.13 -39.56
C GLN A 212 -36.74 20.46 -38.25
N ASP A 213 -36.52 19.64 -37.21
CA ASP A 213 -37.03 19.87 -35.85
C ASP A 213 -35.94 20.55 -35.00
N ASP A 214 -36.08 21.87 -34.81
CA ASP A 214 -35.09 22.70 -34.10
C ASP A 214 -34.93 22.37 -32.60
N LYS A 215 -35.77 21.50 -32.02
CA LYS A 215 -35.76 21.19 -30.58
C LYS A 215 -34.74 20.12 -30.14
N ARG A 216 -33.83 19.69 -31.03
CA ARG A 216 -32.83 18.63 -30.74
C ARG A 216 -31.38 18.95 -31.12
N ARG A 217 -30.97 20.22 -31.12
CA ARG A 217 -29.55 20.60 -31.22
C ARG A 217 -28.79 20.17 -29.97
N SER A 218 -27.63 19.52 -30.15
CA SER A 218 -26.82 19.04 -29.02
C SER A 218 -26.02 20.20 -28.38
N PHE A 219 -25.66 20.09 -27.09
CA PHE A 219 -24.81 21.10 -26.44
C PHE A 219 -23.48 21.33 -27.18
N ILE A 220 -22.90 20.26 -27.75
CA ILE A 220 -21.67 20.33 -28.55
C ILE A 220 -21.91 21.10 -29.86
N GLU A 221 -23.03 20.86 -30.54
CA GLU A 221 -23.41 21.59 -31.76
C GLU A 221 -23.64 23.08 -31.46
N VAL A 222 -24.32 23.42 -30.36
CA VAL A 222 -24.54 24.81 -29.92
C VAL A 222 -23.21 25.49 -29.59
N GLN A 223 -22.31 24.81 -28.88
CA GLN A 223 -21.00 25.36 -28.53
C GLN A 223 -20.08 25.52 -29.77
N GLN A 224 -20.11 24.58 -30.71
CA GLN A 224 -19.40 24.70 -32.00
C GLN A 224 -20.00 25.80 -32.90
N ALA A 225 -21.32 26.00 -32.87
CA ALA A 225 -21.97 27.09 -33.58
C ALA A 225 -21.56 28.45 -32.99
N GLN A 226 -21.56 28.59 -31.67
CA GLN A 226 -21.08 29.79 -30.98
C GLN A 226 -19.59 30.06 -31.22
N MET A 227 -18.75 29.03 -31.21
CA MET A 227 -17.31 29.18 -31.51
C MET A 227 -17.09 29.63 -32.95
N ARG A 228 -17.77 29.02 -33.93
CA ARG A 228 -17.71 29.41 -35.35
C ARG A 228 -18.28 30.81 -35.58
N GLU A 229 -19.31 31.22 -34.84
CA GLU A 229 -19.82 32.59 -34.90
C GLU A 229 -18.84 33.60 -34.26
N ALA A 230 -18.17 33.23 -33.17
CA ALA A 230 -17.13 34.06 -32.56
C ALA A 230 -15.92 34.24 -33.51
N GLU A 231 -15.45 33.16 -34.14
CA GLU A 231 -14.42 33.22 -35.20
C GLU A 231 -14.89 34.10 -36.38
N GLY A 232 -16.11 33.89 -36.87
CA GLY A 232 -16.68 34.69 -37.96
C GLY A 232 -16.81 36.18 -37.62
N ARG A 233 -17.19 36.52 -36.39
CA ARG A 233 -17.24 37.90 -35.88
C ARG A 233 -15.85 38.50 -35.71
N ALA A 234 -14.89 37.75 -35.17
CA ALA A 234 -13.50 38.19 -35.04
C ALA A 234 -12.85 38.42 -36.42
N PHE A 235 -13.08 37.53 -37.38
CA PHE A 235 -12.62 37.68 -38.77
C PHE A 235 -13.29 38.88 -39.46
N ALA A 236 -14.60 39.06 -39.28
CA ALA A 236 -15.34 40.22 -39.82
C ALA A 236 -15.02 41.55 -39.11
N GLN A 237 -14.38 41.53 -37.94
CA GLN A 237 -13.77 42.69 -37.30
C GLN A 237 -12.36 42.93 -37.85
N ALA A 238 -11.52 41.89 -37.97
CA ALA A 238 -10.19 41.97 -38.57
C ALA A 238 -10.21 42.49 -40.02
N VAL A 239 -11.17 42.03 -40.83
CA VAL A 239 -11.38 42.55 -42.19
C VAL A 239 -11.82 44.02 -42.16
N ARG A 240 -12.64 44.45 -41.19
CA ARG A 240 -13.07 45.86 -41.04
C ARG A 240 -12.03 46.78 -40.39
N SER A 241 -11.02 46.26 -39.73
CA SER A 241 -9.86 47.05 -39.27
C SER A 241 -8.70 47.05 -40.29
N ALA A 242 -8.61 46.04 -41.16
CA ALA A 242 -7.69 46.02 -42.30
C ALA A 242 -8.21 46.86 -43.49
N SER A 243 -9.53 46.85 -43.74
CA SER A 243 -10.20 47.72 -44.71
C SER A 243 -10.54 49.05 -44.05
N GLY A 244 -9.59 49.99 -44.04
CA GLY A 244 -9.67 51.26 -43.32
C GLY A 244 -10.67 52.28 -43.89
N ASP A 245 -11.97 51.98 -43.80
CA ASP A 245 -13.06 52.84 -44.26
C ASP A 245 -13.77 53.53 -43.07
N GLN A 246 -13.58 54.84 -42.94
CA GLN A 246 -14.25 55.69 -41.94
C GLN A 246 -14.84 56.97 -42.56
N SER A 247 -15.83 56.81 -43.44
CA SER A 247 -16.69 57.92 -43.88
C SER A 247 -18.02 57.38 -44.43
N ARG A 248 -19.21 57.98 -44.23
CA ARG A 248 -19.70 59.03 -43.31
C ARG A 248 -21.25 58.96 -43.28
N GLN A 249 -21.90 59.89 -42.55
CA GLN A 249 -23.35 60.25 -42.63
C GLN A 249 -24.39 59.31 -41.98
N GLN A 250 -25.47 59.79 -41.34
CA GLN A 250 -25.69 61.10 -40.66
C GLN A 250 -26.94 61.11 -39.74
N GLN A 251 -27.01 62.13 -38.87
CA GLN A 251 -28.22 62.82 -38.35
C GLN A 251 -29.24 62.11 -37.42
N ARG A 252 -29.38 62.70 -36.22
CA ARG A 252 -30.68 62.89 -35.51
C ARG A 252 -31.47 64.03 -36.20
N PRO A 253 -32.75 64.23 -35.84
CA PRO A 253 -33.05 65.38 -34.97
C PRO A 253 -34.10 65.08 -33.86
N ASP A 254 -34.37 66.10 -33.03
CA ASP A 254 -35.50 66.26 -32.07
C ASP A 254 -35.62 65.29 -30.87
N SER A 255 -36.17 65.66 -29.70
CA SER A 255 -36.50 66.99 -29.12
C SER A 255 -36.62 66.89 -27.57
N SER A 256 -36.42 68.00 -26.85
CA SER A 256 -36.74 68.15 -25.41
C SER A 256 -38.22 68.59 -25.21
N PRO A 257 -38.81 68.62 -23.98
CA PRO A 257 -38.37 69.50 -22.86
C PRO A 257 -38.39 68.86 -21.45
N ALA A 258 -37.62 69.48 -20.52
CA ALA A 258 -37.70 69.37 -19.04
C ALA A 258 -37.43 68.00 -18.37
N SER A 259 -36.66 67.86 -17.27
CA SER A 259 -35.80 68.80 -16.52
C SER A 259 -34.80 68.05 -15.60
N THR A 260 -33.79 68.77 -15.10
CA THR A 260 -33.04 68.53 -13.83
C THR A 260 -31.80 67.58 -13.83
N ASN A 261 -30.63 68.23 -13.86
CA ASN A 261 -29.35 67.93 -13.17
C ASN A 261 -28.49 66.72 -13.63
N GLN A 262 -27.30 66.94 -14.23
CA GLN A 262 -25.96 67.35 -13.70
C GLN A 262 -25.11 66.10 -13.33
N GLU A 263 -23.80 65.96 -13.64
CA GLU A 263 -22.80 66.74 -14.42
C GLU A 263 -21.85 65.70 -15.11
N MET A 264 -21.21 65.93 -16.26
CA MET A 264 -20.02 66.77 -16.51
C MET A 264 -18.78 66.35 -15.67
N GLU A 265 -17.55 66.24 -16.19
CA GLU A 265 -17.01 66.68 -17.49
C GLU A 265 -15.76 65.87 -17.93
N SER A 266 -15.37 65.97 -19.21
CA SER A 266 -14.06 65.55 -19.75
C SER A 266 -13.81 66.25 -21.10
N PRO A 267 -12.66 66.90 -21.32
CA PRO A 267 -12.02 66.80 -22.64
C PRO A 267 -10.46 66.93 -22.70
N ILE A 268 -9.85 66.12 -23.57
CA ILE A 268 -8.99 66.52 -24.72
C ILE A 268 -7.96 67.67 -24.44
N ALA A 269 -6.63 67.47 -24.34
CA ALA A 269 -5.63 66.88 -25.26
C ALA A 269 -5.34 67.67 -26.56
N MET A 270 -4.07 68.01 -26.84
CA MET A 270 -3.56 68.25 -28.22
C MET A 270 -2.01 68.27 -28.28
N SER A 271 -1.47 68.12 -29.48
CA SER A 271 -0.04 68.19 -29.86
C SER A 271 0.17 69.42 -30.81
N PRO A 272 1.33 69.69 -31.47
CA PRO A 272 2.63 68.99 -31.53
C PRO A 272 3.89 69.93 -31.54
N GLU A 273 5.03 69.38 -32.00
CA GLU A 273 6.15 70.02 -32.73
C GLU A 273 7.34 70.79 -32.06
N SER A 274 8.53 70.44 -32.59
CA SER A 274 9.70 71.31 -32.91
C SER A 274 10.85 71.63 -31.90
N MET A 275 12.02 71.06 -32.24
CA MET A 275 13.37 71.68 -32.36
C MET A 275 14.16 72.33 -31.18
N HIS A 276 15.23 71.62 -30.80
CA HIS A 276 16.64 72.09 -30.61
C HIS A 276 17.09 72.76 -29.27
N PRO A 277 18.43 72.79 -28.97
CA PRO A 277 18.98 72.80 -27.59
C PRO A 277 19.59 74.15 -27.11
N PRO A 278 20.08 74.23 -25.85
CA PRO A 278 21.55 74.32 -25.69
C PRO A 278 22.20 73.66 -24.42
N GLN A 279 23.43 73.19 -24.66
CA GLN A 279 24.66 73.10 -23.82
C GLN A 279 24.73 73.19 -22.26
N LEU A 280 25.54 72.26 -21.72
CA LEU A 280 26.63 72.40 -20.71
C LEU A 280 26.36 72.91 -19.27
N GLN A 281 26.57 72.02 -18.28
CA GLN A 281 27.70 72.08 -17.32
C GLN A 281 27.86 70.77 -16.50
N SER A 282 29.03 70.58 -15.88
CA SER A 282 29.48 69.41 -15.09
C SER A 282 29.92 69.86 -13.67
N PRO A 283 30.35 69.03 -12.69
CA PRO A 283 30.67 67.59 -12.72
C PRO A 283 30.25 66.75 -11.46
N ALA A 284 30.71 65.48 -11.43
CA ALA A 284 30.77 64.54 -10.29
C ALA A 284 29.41 63.94 -9.81
N HIS A 285 29.36 62.71 -9.26
CA HIS A 285 30.42 61.78 -8.83
C HIS A 285 30.36 60.41 -9.53
N PHE A 286 31.52 59.77 -9.71
CA PHE A 286 31.62 58.34 -10.04
C PHE A 286 31.72 57.50 -8.75
N ALA A 287 31.04 56.35 -8.72
CA ALA A 287 31.31 55.29 -7.75
C ALA A 287 32.23 54.24 -8.40
N ASN A 288 33.35 53.92 -7.75
CA ASN A 288 34.33 52.97 -8.29
C ASN A 288 33.87 51.51 -8.14
N PRO A 289 34.16 50.62 -9.11
CA PRO A 289 34.11 49.18 -8.87
C PRO A 289 35.22 48.75 -7.89
N PRO A 290 35.03 47.66 -7.11
CA PRO A 290 36.03 47.17 -6.17
C PRO A 290 37.29 46.66 -6.90
N GLN A 291 38.46 46.94 -6.32
CA GLN A 291 39.76 46.67 -6.95
C GLN A 291 40.19 45.20 -6.82
N VAL A 292 40.86 44.69 -7.86
CA VAL A 292 41.57 43.40 -7.84
C VAL A 292 42.97 43.59 -7.25
N PRO A 293 43.39 42.82 -6.23
CA PRO A 293 44.77 42.86 -5.72
C PRO A 293 45.76 42.25 -6.74
N ALA A 294 46.76 43.04 -7.16
CA ALA A 294 47.84 42.57 -8.03
C ALA A 294 48.97 41.87 -7.24
N LYS A 295 49.83 41.13 -7.96
CA LYS A 295 50.89 40.26 -7.42
C LYS A 295 52.02 41.04 -6.73
N ALA A 296 52.62 40.44 -5.69
CA ALA A 296 53.92 40.82 -5.14
C ALA A 296 54.79 39.58 -4.77
N HIS A 297 56.10 39.77 -4.75
CA HIS A 297 57.17 38.78 -4.49
C HIS A 297 57.71 38.92 -3.04
N ARG A 298 58.53 38.04 -2.42
CA ARG A 298 59.01 36.63 -2.61
C ARG A 298 59.92 36.29 -1.39
N ALA A 299 59.82 35.10 -0.79
CA ALA A 299 60.79 34.63 0.23
C ALA A 299 60.91 33.08 0.31
N ALA A 300 62.07 32.57 0.74
CA ALA A 300 62.47 31.15 0.92
C ALA A 300 63.81 31.11 1.71
N PRO A 301 64.41 29.96 2.14
CA PRO A 301 63.99 28.54 2.07
C PRO A 301 63.49 28.06 3.46
N PRO A 302 63.95 27.01 4.21
CA PRO A 302 65.05 26.01 4.08
C PRO A 302 64.59 24.56 3.78
N ILE A 303 65.57 23.63 3.61
CA ILE A 303 65.42 22.17 3.39
C ILE A 303 66.62 21.45 4.06
N PRO A 304 66.43 20.39 4.89
CA PRO A 304 66.85 18.99 4.53
C PRO A 304 66.11 17.85 5.29
N PRO A 305 66.38 16.53 5.06
CA PRO A 305 66.88 15.81 3.87
C PRO A 305 65.95 14.61 3.43
N PRO A 306 66.24 13.90 2.31
CA PRO A 306 65.41 12.77 1.81
C PRO A 306 66.06 11.37 1.84
N SER A 307 65.25 10.30 1.86
CA SER A 307 65.58 8.90 1.44
C SER A 307 64.31 8.02 1.44
N ARG A 308 64.13 6.94 0.66
CA ARG A 308 64.87 6.34 -0.49
C ARG A 308 63.91 5.47 -1.34
N GLU A 309 64.15 5.32 -2.65
CA GLU A 309 63.53 4.32 -3.56
C GLU A 309 64.28 2.96 -3.46
N PRO A 310 63.72 1.79 -3.88
CA PRO A 310 63.48 1.37 -5.29
C PRO A 310 62.02 0.90 -5.57
N ARG A 311 61.46 0.88 -6.81
CA ARG A 311 61.67 -0.01 -8.00
C ARG A 311 61.42 -1.52 -7.74
N GLU A 312 60.84 -2.31 -8.66
CA GLU A 312 60.56 -2.14 -10.11
C GLU A 312 59.25 -2.85 -10.59
N SER A 313 59.05 -3.12 -11.89
CA SER A 313 57.72 -3.35 -12.54
C SER A 313 57.35 -4.83 -12.94
N PRO A 314 56.62 -5.12 -14.06
CA PRO A 314 55.17 -5.48 -14.17
C PRO A 314 54.94 -6.90 -14.81
N PRO A 315 53.83 -7.29 -15.51
CA PRO A 315 52.43 -6.81 -15.65
C PRO A 315 51.38 -7.82 -15.06
N SER A 316 50.37 -8.51 -15.66
CA SER A 316 49.83 -8.74 -17.03
C SER A 316 48.35 -9.23 -17.05
N GLN A 317 47.81 -9.64 -18.21
CA GLN A 317 46.42 -10.12 -18.51
C GLN A 317 46.32 -11.67 -18.65
N SER A 318 45.15 -12.34 -18.59
CA SER A 318 44.15 -12.62 -19.68
C SER A 318 42.93 -13.37 -19.06
N GLN A 319 41.68 -13.44 -19.55
CA GLN A 319 40.99 -13.55 -20.87
C GLN A 319 40.70 -14.98 -21.42
N TYR A 320 39.38 -15.32 -21.48
CA TYR A 320 38.61 -16.20 -22.41
C TYR A 320 38.53 -17.77 -22.33
N THR A 321 37.27 -18.23 -22.11
CA THR A 321 36.44 -19.29 -22.78
C THR A 321 36.78 -20.80 -22.89
N LEU A 322 35.82 -21.60 -22.38
CA LEU A 322 35.08 -22.77 -22.97
C LEU A 322 35.70 -24.19 -23.20
N THR A 323 34.84 -25.18 -22.87
CA THR A 323 34.68 -26.56 -23.42
C THR A 323 35.80 -27.62 -23.36
N SER A 324 35.58 -28.70 -22.59
CA SER A 324 35.32 -30.08 -23.11
C SER A 324 35.26 -31.18 -22.01
N GLN A 325 34.66 -32.34 -22.35
CA GLN A 325 34.77 -33.65 -21.68
C GLN A 325 35.43 -34.65 -22.69
N PRO A 326 35.66 -35.97 -22.43
CA PRO A 326 35.45 -36.80 -21.22
C PRO A 326 36.61 -37.78 -20.86
N SER A 327 36.36 -38.64 -19.86
CA SER A 327 36.85 -40.04 -19.71
C SER A 327 38.35 -40.40 -19.74
N ASN A 328 38.86 -41.00 -18.65
CA ASN A 328 39.04 -42.47 -18.54
C ASN A 328 39.60 -42.95 -17.18
N SER A 329 39.42 -44.26 -16.90
CA SER A 329 39.94 -45.04 -15.76
C SER A 329 40.77 -46.23 -16.33
N PRO A 330 41.19 -47.31 -15.60
CA PRO A 330 41.15 -47.67 -14.18
C PRO A 330 42.57 -47.54 -13.54
N ASP A 331 43.12 -48.31 -12.57
CA ASP A 331 42.85 -49.54 -11.78
C ASP A 331 43.78 -49.48 -10.53
N ARG A 332 43.93 -50.37 -9.52
CA ARG A 332 43.43 -51.71 -9.04
C ARG A 332 43.69 -51.74 -7.49
N LEU A 333 43.51 -52.75 -6.63
CA LEU A 333 43.08 -54.17 -6.60
C LEU A 333 42.61 -54.48 -5.13
N ASN A 334 42.11 -55.70 -4.86
CA ASN A 334 41.96 -56.37 -3.55
C ASN A 334 40.93 -55.79 -2.53
N ARG A 335 40.03 -56.58 -1.92
CA ARG A 335 39.69 -58.02 -2.09
C ARG A 335 38.25 -58.26 -1.55
N THR A 336 37.46 -59.14 -2.19
CA THR A 336 36.08 -59.51 -1.77
C THR A 336 36.03 -60.97 -1.25
N PRO A 337 34.92 -61.48 -0.63
CA PRO A 337 33.72 -61.91 -1.41
C PRO A 337 32.33 -61.88 -0.72
N LYS A 338 31.28 -61.50 -1.49
CA LYS A 338 29.88 -62.05 -1.55
C LYS A 338 28.98 -62.03 -0.28
N THR A 339 27.64 -62.09 -0.33
CA THR A 339 26.67 -62.43 -1.42
C THR A 339 25.37 -61.59 -1.32
N GLU A 340 24.47 -61.65 -2.31
CA GLU A 340 23.27 -60.78 -2.44
C GLU A 340 22.04 -61.17 -1.58
N ASN A 341 21.21 -60.18 -1.21
CA ASN A 341 19.84 -59.98 -1.75
C ASN A 341 19.07 -58.80 -1.08
N SER A 342 18.06 -58.26 -1.79
CA SER A 342 17.09 -57.23 -1.34
C SER A 342 15.73 -57.89 -0.96
N PRO A 343 14.68 -57.20 -0.39
CA PRO A 343 14.44 -55.74 -0.39
C PRO A 343 13.73 -55.08 0.84
N ALA A 344 13.54 -53.76 0.74
CA ALA A 344 12.36 -52.96 1.17
C ALA A 344 12.05 -52.60 2.65
N THR A 345 11.50 -51.37 2.77
CA THR A 345 10.49 -50.87 3.73
C THR A 345 10.87 -50.24 5.09
N LEU A 346 10.02 -49.28 5.49
CA LEU A 346 9.77 -48.69 6.83
C LEU A 346 10.85 -47.80 7.47
N TYR A 347 10.73 -46.49 7.23
CA TYR A 347 11.07 -45.48 8.22
C TYR A 347 10.02 -45.48 9.36
N SER A 348 10.49 -45.48 10.61
CA SER A 348 9.68 -45.11 11.78
C SER A 348 10.54 -44.28 12.73
N ALA A 349 10.00 -43.16 13.23
CA ALA A 349 10.78 -42.14 13.91
C ALA A 349 10.51 -42.11 15.41
N ALA A 350 11.48 -42.55 16.22
CA ALA A 350 11.48 -42.42 17.68
C ALA A 350 12.90 -42.41 18.24
N SER A 351 13.50 -41.22 18.42
CA SER A 351 14.78 -41.07 19.14
C SER A 351 14.90 -39.67 19.75
N SER A 352 14.89 -39.63 21.08
CA SER A 352 14.85 -38.40 21.89
C SER A 352 16.19 -37.67 21.90
N PHE A 353 16.27 -36.49 21.29
CA PHE A 353 17.47 -35.64 21.35
C PHE A 353 17.48 -34.72 22.58
N GLN A 354 18.13 -35.16 23.65
CA GLN A 354 18.69 -34.24 24.64
C GLN A 354 20.02 -33.69 24.13
N ARG A 355 20.23 -32.37 24.18
CA ARG A 355 21.54 -31.73 24.02
C ARG A 355 21.89 -30.94 25.28
N PRO A 356 23.12 -31.02 25.81
CA PRO A 356 23.53 -30.30 27.01
C PRO A 356 24.05 -28.88 26.70
N PHE A 357 23.90 -28.00 27.69
CA PHE A 357 24.64 -26.73 27.83
C PHE A 357 25.06 -26.58 29.32
N PRO A 358 26.07 -25.76 29.66
CA PRO A 358 27.10 -26.21 30.60
C PRO A 358 27.07 -25.51 31.97
N GLY A 359 27.44 -26.25 33.02
CA GLY A 359 27.74 -25.70 34.34
C GLY A 359 29.18 -25.16 34.45
N PRO A 360 29.44 -24.11 35.26
CA PRO A 360 30.78 -23.61 35.53
C PRO A 360 31.57 -24.53 36.48
N LYS A 361 32.92 -24.42 36.46
CA LYS A 361 33.83 -25.29 37.23
C LYS A 361 34.17 -24.72 38.61
N GLN A 362 33.98 -25.54 39.65
CA GLN A 362 34.64 -25.53 40.98
C GLN A 362 34.21 -26.83 41.68
N GLY A 363 35.01 -27.55 42.48
CA GLY A 363 36.45 -27.50 42.76
C GLY A 363 36.82 -28.74 43.61
N THR A 364 38.01 -29.30 43.45
CA THR A 364 38.45 -30.55 44.13
C THR A 364 38.81 -30.34 45.61
N ILE A 365 38.45 -31.31 46.47
CA ILE A 365 39.24 -31.81 47.62
C ILE A 365 38.60 -33.12 48.15
N SER A 366 39.30 -33.83 49.05
CA SER A 366 39.30 -35.30 49.14
C SER A 366 38.59 -35.94 50.36
N GLU A 367 38.51 -37.28 50.28
CA GLU A 367 38.73 -38.29 51.36
C GLU A 367 37.57 -38.94 52.15
N LYS A 368 37.73 -40.28 52.27
CA LYS A 368 37.38 -41.21 53.37
C LYS A 368 35.96 -41.15 53.96
N GLY A 369 35.14 -42.15 53.61
CA GLY A 369 33.85 -42.41 54.24
C GLY A 369 33.90 -43.41 55.41
N TYR A 370 32.70 -43.78 55.88
CA TYR A 370 32.38 -44.94 56.71
C TYR A 370 31.03 -45.53 56.22
N GLY A 371 30.68 -46.74 56.65
CA GLY A 371 29.54 -47.50 56.08
C GLY A 371 28.21 -47.41 56.84
N SER A 372 27.14 -47.83 56.15
CA SER A 372 25.77 -48.06 56.63
C SER A 372 24.93 -46.80 56.99
N PRO A 373 23.58 -46.88 56.99
CA PRO A 373 22.71 -48.04 56.71
C PRO A 373 21.93 -47.91 55.38
N VAL A 374 21.04 -48.89 55.12
CA VAL A 374 20.05 -48.84 54.03
C VAL A 374 19.08 -47.68 54.26
N GLN A 375 19.07 -46.70 53.36
CA GLN A 375 17.96 -45.75 53.23
C GLN A 375 16.99 -46.24 52.16
N GLN A 376 15.70 -46.27 52.51
CA GLN A 376 14.63 -46.45 51.55
C GLN A 376 14.65 -45.27 50.56
N GLN A 377 14.66 -45.56 49.26
CA GLN A 377 14.47 -44.52 48.25
C GLN A 377 13.04 -43.97 48.39
N GLY A 378 12.92 -42.69 48.76
CA GLY A 378 11.65 -41.99 48.65
C GLY A 378 11.18 -41.97 47.19
N PRO A 379 9.86 -41.99 46.92
CA PRO A 379 9.33 -42.03 45.57
C PRO A 379 9.84 -40.86 44.72
N SER A 380 10.04 -41.10 43.42
CA SER A 380 10.46 -40.06 42.49
C SER A 380 9.47 -38.90 42.52
N PHE A 381 9.95 -37.69 42.25
CA PHE A 381 9.06 -36.53 42.05
C PHE A 381 8.04 -36.79 40.93
N GLN A 382 8.39 -37.64 39.94
CA GLN A 382 7.46 -38.10 38.91
C GLN A 382 6.39 -39.05 39.47
N ASP A 383 6.74 -39.98 40.36
CA ASP A 383 5.80 -40.91 41.00
C ASP A 383 4.82 -40.15 41.92
N VAL A 384 5.31 -39.15 42.66
CA VAL A 384 4.48 -38.29 43.52
C VAL A 384 3.49 -37.47 42.68
N VAL A 385 3.93 -36.93 41.53
CA VAL A 385 3.04 -36.22 40.61
C VAL A 385 2.05 -37.15 39.93
N ALA A 386 2.44 -38.38 39.58
CA ALA A 386 1.54 -39.40 39.03
C ALA A 386 0.49 -39.85 40.06
N ALA A 387 0.89 -40.14 41.29
CA ALA A 387 -0.02 -40.51 42.38
C ALA A 387 -1.01 -39.39 42.70
N ALA A 388 -0.56 -38.12 42.77
CA ALA A 388 -1.44 -36.97 42.97
C ALA A 388 -2.39 -36.71 41.77
N SER A 389 -1.96 -37.09 40.56
CA SER A 389 -2.75 -37.05 39.33
C SER A 389 -3.89 -38.07 39.38
N ASP A 390 -3.55 -39.29 39.76
CA ASP A 390 -4.46 -40.42 39.67
C ASP A 390 -5.44 -40.42 40.85
N ASP A 391 -5.01 -39.94 42.03
CA ASP A 391 -5.90 -39.62 43.15
C ASP A 391 -6.94 -38.52 42.79
N ALA A 392 -6.54 -37.47 42.08
CA ALA A 392 -7.50 -36.43 41.64
C ALA A 392 -8.54 -36.98 40.65
N MET A 393 -8.11 -37.89 39.75
CA MET A 393 -9.00 -38.59 38.83
C MET A 393 -9.93 -39.57 39.56
N ASN A 394 -9.40 -40.36 40.50
CA ASN A 394 -10.18 -41.29 41.32
C ASN A 394 -11.21 -40.55 42.18
N ALA A 395 -10.89 -39.36 42.70
CA ALA A 395 -11.84 -38.50 43.41
C ALA A 395 -12.97 -38.02 42.48
N PHE A 396 -12.66 -37.56 41.25
CA PHE A 396 -13.67 -37.19 40.26
C PHE A 396 -14.62 -38.35 39.93
N VAL A 397 -14.06 -39.53 39.64
CA VAL A 397 -14.84 -40.74 39.29
C VAL A 397 -15.70 -41.20 40.47
N THR A 398 -15.14 -41.26 41.67
CA THR A 398 -15.87 -41.71 42.87
C THR A 398 -17.06 -40.81 43.18
N ARG A 399 -16.92 -39.49 43.01
CA ARG A 399 -17.98 -38.49 43.23
C ARG A 399 -18.99 -38.35 42.08
N THR A 400 -18.84 -39.12 41.00
CA THR A 400 -19.76 -39.11 39.84
C THR A 400 -20.31 -40.49 39.46
N ARG A 401 -19.75 -41.58 40.01
CA ARG A 401 -20.16 -42.97 39.76
C ARG A 401 -21.65 -43.25 40.05
N HIS A 402 -22.31 -42.50 40.93
CA HIS A 402 -23.75 -42.63 41.17
C HIS A 402 -24.61 -42.32 39.94
N LEU A 403 -24.06 -41.64 38.94
CA LEU A 403 -24.72 -41.34 37.67
C LEU A 403 -24.56 -42.47 36.63
N PHE A 404 -23.63 -43.41 36.80
CA PHE A 404 -23.28 -44.38 35.75
C PHE A 404 -24.43 -45.35 35.45
N GLU A 405 -25.17 -45.79 36.47
CA GLU A 405 -26.36 -46.63 36.24
C GLU A 405 -27.51 -45.84 35.58
N LEU A 406 -27.64 -44.54 35.85
CA LEU A 406 -28.58 -43.66 35.13
C LEU A 406 -28.21 -43.55 33.65
N PHE A 407 -26.92 -43.38 33.35
CA PHE A 407 -26.39 -43.35 31.99
C PHE A 407 -26.62 -44.69 31.28
N ARG A 408 -26.37 -45.83 31.95
CA ARG A 408 -26.59 -47.18 31.40
C ARG A 408 -28.07 -47.45 31.11
N LEU A 409 -28.95 -47.21 32.08
CA LEU A 409 -30.40 -47.39 31.93
C LEU A 409 -30.98 -46.52 30.81
N HIS A 410 -30.55 -45.25 30.71
CA HIS A 410 -31.04 -44.37 29.66
C HIS A 410 -30.42 -44.69 28.29
N GLY A 411 -29.13 -45.04 28.24
CA GLY A 411 -28.44 -45.48 27.03
C GLY A 411 -29.16 -46.67 26.39
N GLU A 412 -29.29 -47.78 27.13
CA GLU A 412 -30.00 -48.99 26.67
C GLU A 412 -31.46 -48.71 26.26
N SER A 413 -32.15 -47.76 26.91
CA SER A 413 -33.53 -47.38 26.56
C SER A 413 -33.69 -46.72 25.20
N VAL A 414 -32.60 -46.19 24.61
CA VAL A 414 -32.57 -45.56 23.28
C VAL A 414 -31.85 -46.44 22.26
N ARG A 415 -30.72 -47.03 22.65
CA ARG A 415 -29.92 -47.93 21.82
C ARG A 415 -29.05 -48.82 22.71
N SER A 416 -29.13 -50.13 22.53
CA SER A 416 -28.29 -51.06 23.28
C SER A 416 -26.79 -50.81 23.04
N LEU A 417 -26.03 -50.82 24.12
CA LEU A 417 -24.58 -50.64 24.09
C LEU A 417 -23.93 -51.79 23.31
N ALA A 418 -24.45 -53.01 23.49
CA ALA A 418 -23.99 -54.22 22.81
C ALA A 418 -24.30 -54.30 21.28
N SER A 419 -24.91 -53.26 20.69
CA SER A 419 -25.05 -53.07 19.24
C SER A 419 -24.34 -51.80 18.71
N SER A 420 -23.67 -51.04 19.58
CA SER A 420 -22.93 -49.83 19.22
C SER A 420 -21.45 -50.14 18.97
N THR A 421 -20.83 -49.47 18.01
CA THR A 421 -19.41 -49.68 17.70
C THR A 421 -18.47 -48.91 18.65
N PRO A 422 -17.21 -49.36 18.85
CA PRO A 422 -16.21 -48.60 19.60
C PRO A 422 -15.98 -47.18 19.06
N GLN A 423 -16.07 -46.98 17.74
CA GLN A 423 -15.98 -45.66 17.11
C GLN A 423 -17.14 -44.73 17.54
N GLU A 424 -18.37 -45.23 17.55
CA GLU A 424 -19.54 -44.45 17.99
C GLU A 424 -19.46 -44.11 19.49
N MET A 425 -19.02 -45.04 20.33
CA MET A 425 -18.81 -44.79 21.76
C MET A 425 -17.70 -43.75 22.00
N ALA A 426 -16.55 -43.89 21.34
CA ALA A 426 -15.45 -42.94 21.45
C ALA A 426 -15.84 -41.53 20.95
N ARG A 427 -16.64 -41.45 19.88
CA ARG A 427 -17.14 -40.18 19.34
C ARG A 427 -18.23 -39.55 20.22
N ALA A 428 -19.14 -40.33 20.79
CA ALA A 428 -20.12 -39.85 21.76
C ALA A 428 -19.45 -39.39 23.06
N ALA A 429 -18.42 -40.09 23.53
CA ALA A 429 -17.61 -39.68 24.67
C ALA A 429 -16.87 -38.36 24.40
N LEU A 430 -16.29 -38.19 23.20
CA LEU A 430 -15.65 -36.95 22.78
C LEU A 430 -16.64 -35.78 22.74
N TRP A 431 -17.84 -36.01 22.22
CA TRP A 431 -18.93 -35.03 22.20
C TRP A 431 -19.29 -34.57 23.62
N TRP A 432 -19.55 -35.49 24.56
CA TRP A 432 -19.88 -35.14 25.94
C TRP A 432 -18.71 -34.54 26.71
N PHE A 433 -17.46 -34.95 26.44
CA PHE A 433 -16.27 -34.30 26.98
C PHE A 433 -16.20 -32.83 26.58
N LEU A 434 -16.46 -32.53 25.29
CA LEU A 434 -16.42 -31.17 24.76
C LEU A 434 -17.56 -30.31 25.31
N ILE A 435 -18.77 -30.86 25.48
CA ILE A 435 -19.89 -30.17 26.15
C ILE A 435 -19.53 -29.89 27.61
N GLY A 436 -19.25 -30.92 28.40
CA GLY A 436 -19.00 -30.79 29.84
C GLY A 436 -17.82 -29.88 30.14
N ARG A 437 -16.74 -29.96 29.35
CA ARG A 437 -15.62 -29.04 29.46
C ARG A 437 -16.05 -27.59 29.17
N THR A 438 -16.65 -27.30 28.02
CA THR A 438 -17.01 -25.92 27.66
C THR A 438 -18.09 -25.33 28.58
N ALA A 439 -19.05 -26.13 29.06
CA ALA A 439 -20.02 -25.73 30.07
C ALA A 439 -19.33 -25.36 31.42
N LEU A 440 -18.36 -26.17 31.87
CA LEU A 440 -17.57 -25.89 33.07
C LEU A 440 -16.70 -24.63 32.92
N GLU A 441 -16.04 -24.46 31.77
CA GLU A 441 -15.26 -23.26 31.43
C GLU A 441 -16.11 -21.97 31.50
N VAL A 442 -17.38 -22.04 31.10
CA VAL A 442 -18.34 -20.92 31.22
C VAL A 442 -18.76 -20.72 32.67
N ALA A 443 -19.17 -21.79 33.38
CA ALA A 443 -19.68 -21.69 34.75
C ALA A 443 -18.63 -21.19 35.77
N ILE A 444 -17.33 -21.43 35.52
CA ILE A 444 -16.23 -20.92 36.35
C ILE A 444 -15.90 -19.45 36.05
N ARG A 445 -16.07 -19.01 34.80
CA ARG A 445 -15.81 -17.62 34.38
C ARG A 445 -16.95 -16.68 34.78
N ASP A 446 -18.18 -17.18 34.79
CA ASP A 446 -19.34 -16.46 35.32
C ASP A 446 -19.18 -16.16 36.82
N ARG A 447 -19.56 -14.95 37.23
CA ARG A 447 -19.40 -14.43 38.59
C ARG A 447 -20.78 -14.06 39.15
N PRO A 448 -21.56 -15.06 39.60
CA PRO A 448 -22.96 -14.87 39.97
C PRO A 448 -23.11 -13.94 41.20
N SER A 449 -23.78 -12.80 40.97
CA SER A 449 -23.93 -11.70 41.94
C SER A 449 -25.22 -11.75 42.76
N THR A 450 -26.18 -12.59 42.38
CA THR A 450 -27.45 -12.82 43.10
C THR A 450 -27.60 -14.29 43.51
N PRO A 451 -28.34 -14.62 44.58
CA PRO A 451 -28.59 -16.01 44.98
C PRO A 451 -29.21 -16.87 43.87
N GLU A 452 -30.11 -16.30 43.06
CA GLU A 452 -30.67 -16.99 41.90
C GLU A 452 -29.62 -17.31 40.82
N SER A 453 -28.70 -16.38 40.56
CA SER A 453 -27.60 -16.63 39.63
C SER A 453 -26.62 -17.68 40.17
N GLN A 454 -26.41 -17.72 41.50
CA GLN A 454 -25.56 -18.73 42.14
C GLN A 454 -26.18 -20.13 41.97
N MET A 455 -27.47 -20.29 42.29
CA MET A 455 -28.19 -21.55 42.07
C MET A 455 -28.13 -22.02 40.60
N LYS A 456 -28.35 -21.11 39.64
CA LYS A 456 -28.25 -21.42 38.19
C LYS A 456 -26.82 -21.82 37.78
N ASN A 457 -25.81 -21.13 38.31
CA ASN A 457 -24.40 -21.40 38.06
C ASN A 457 -23.96 -22.76 38.65
N ASP A 458 -24.45 -23.13 39.83
CA ASP A 458 -24.18 -24.43 40.45
C ASP A 458 -24.92 -25.59 39.77
N MET A 459 -26.15 -25.39 39.29
CA MET A 459 -26.81 -26.36 38.39
C MET A 459 -26.03 -26.55 37.08
N ALA A 460 -25.47 -25.48 36.51
CA ALA A 460 -24.62 -25.58 35.32
C ALA A 460 -23.31 -26.36 35.60
N LYS A 461 -22.71 -26.23 36.79
CA LYS A 461 -21.56 -27.06 37.22
C LYS A 461 -21.96 -28.53 37.37
N GLN A 462 -23.10 -28.83 38.01
CA GLN A 462 -23.61 -30.20 38.15
C GLN A 462 -23.80 -30.88 36.79
N GLN A 463 -24.44 -30.17 35.84
CA GLN A 463 -24.57 -30.64 34.46
C GLN A 463 -23.22 -30.88 33.80
N ALA A 464 -22.29 -29.92 33.92
CA ALA A 464 -20.97 -30.03 33.32
C ALA A 464 -20.14 -31.20 33.89
N TYR A 465 -20.23 -31.48 35.19
CA TYR A 465 -19.64 -32.67 35.80
C TYR A 465 -20.29 -33.96 35.29
N ALA A 466 -21.62 -33.97 35.11
CA ALA A 466 -22.33 -35.12 34.55
C ALA A 466 -21.91 -35.40 33.10
N ASP A 467 -21.75 -34.39 32.25
CA ASP A 467 -21.31 -34.57 30.85
C ASP A 467 -19.85 -35.06 30.75
N LEU A 468 -18.97 -34.58 31.63
CA LEU A 468 -17.61 -35.14 31.78
C LEU A 468 -17.66 -36.60 32.29
N ALA A 469 -18.61 -36.93 33.17
CA ALA A 469 -18.82 -38.28 33.67
C ALA A 469 -19.40 -39.24 32.60
N LYS A 470 -20.33 -38.79 31.74
CA LYS A 470 -20.80 -39.53 30.56
C LYS A 470 -19.62 -39.94 29.68
N SER A 471 -18.68 -39.02 29.46
CA SER A 471 -17.47 -39.27 28.67
C SER A 471 -16.55 -40.32 29.30
N TYR A 472 -16.36 -40.28 30.63
CA TYR A 472 -15.56 -41.30 31.33
C TYR A 472 -16.22 -42.68 31.26
N TRP A 473 -17.51 -42.76 31.62
CA TRP A 473 -18.28 -44.01 31.64
C TRP A 473 -18.32 -44.70 30.28
N LEU A 474 -18.52 -43.94 29.20
CA LEU A 474 -18.49 -44.46 27.82
C LEU A 474 -17.15 -45.09 27.44
N LEU A 475 -16.02 -44.60 27.99
CA LEU A 475 -14.66 -44.98 27.58
C LEU A 475 -14.02 -46.05 28.48
N GLU A 476 -14.24 -46.00 29.80
CA GLU A 476 -13.60 -46.90 30.77
C GLU A 476 -14.51 -48.05 31.24
N GLU A 477 -15.83 -47.94 31.05
CA GLU A 477 -16.78 -48.99 31.45
C GLU A 477 -17.51 -49.56 30.22
N ALA A 478 -18.29 -48.77 29.48
CA ALA A 478 -19.14 -49.28 28.39
C ALA A 478 -18.37 -49.79 27.14
N MET A 479 -17.35 -49.06 26.65
CA MET A 479 -16.59 -49.49 25.47
C MET A 479 -15.75 -50.76 25.74
N PRO A 480 -15.05 -50.91 26.88
CA PRO A 480 -14.39 -52.16 27.25
C PRO A 480 -15.35 -53.34 27.37
N GLU A 481 -16.57 -53.17 27.91
CA GLU A 481 -17.59 -54.24 27.91
C GLU A 481 -17.91 -54.73 26.49
N VAL A 482 -18.13 -53.82 25.54
CA VAL A 482 -18.43 -54.18 24.14
C VAL A 482 -17.26 -54.87 23.45
N VAL A 483 -16.03 -54.37 23.62
CA VAL A 483 -14.82 -55.00 23.05
C VAL A 483 -14.60 -56.39 23.65
N ASN A 484 -14.69 -56.53 24.98
CA ASN A 484 -14.52 -57.80 25.69
C ASN A 484 -15.64 -58.80 25.40
N SER A 485 -16.83 -58.35 24.96
CA SER A 485 -17.91 -59.23 24.51
C SER A 485 -17.61 -59.98 23.20
N GLY A 486 -16.51 -59.64 22.51
CA GLY A 486 -16.10 -60.25 21.24
C GLY A 486 -16.95 -59.88 20.03
N ARG A 487 -17.94 -58.98 20.19
CA ARG A 487 -18.89 -58.58 19.13
C ARG A 487 -18.35 -57.52 18.17
N SER A 488 -17.32 -56.77 18.56
CA SER A 488 -16.67 -55.75 17.75
C SER A 488 -15.15 -55.92 17.80
N PRO A 489 -14.42 -55.67 16.70
CA PRO A 489 -12.97 -55.70 16.69
C PRO A 489 -12.38 -54.52 17.48
N VAL A 490 -11.14 -54.68 17.96
CA VAL A 490 -10.37 -53.60 18.60
C VAL A 490 -10.06 -52.51 17.56
N ASP A 491 -10.68 -51.35 17.74
CA ASP A 491 -10.46 -50.19 16.86
C ASP A 491 -9.33 -49.29 17.39
N LYS A 492 -8.29 -49.12 16.57
CA LYS A 492 -7.09 -48.35 16.93
C LYS A 492 -7.34 -46.85 17.03
N GLU A 493 -8.32 -46.33 16.32
CA GLU A 493 -8.70 -44.92 16.38
C GLU A 493 -9.52 -44.65 17.65
N ALA A 494 -10.48 -45.53 17.97
CA ALA A 494 -11.27 -45.47 19.21
C ALA A 494 -10.38 -45.55 20.46
N GLU A 495 -9.40 -46.45 20.51
CA GLU A 495 -8.42 -46.51 21.62
C GLU A 495 -7.49 -45.29 21.68
N GLY A 496 -7.13 -44.72 20.53
CA GLY A 496 -6.40 -43.44 20.45
C GLY A 496 -7.21 -42.28 21.03
N VAL A 497 -8.49 -42.17 20.64
CA VAL A 497 -9.46 -41.19 21.15
C VAL A 497 -9.65 -41.37 22.66
N ARG A 498 -9.88 -42.60 23.12
CA ARG A 498 -9.98 -42.97 24.54
C ARG A 498 -8.76 -42.50 25.33
N THR A 499 -7.56 -42.92 24.93
CA THR A 499 -6.30 -42.56 25.59
C THR A 499 -6.12 -41.04 25.67
N THR A 500 -6.48 -40.31 24.61
CA THR A 500 -6.39 -38.85 24.55
C THR A 500 -7.39 -38.17 25.49
N ILE A 501 -8.66 -38.58 25.48
CA ILE A 501 -9.70 -38.01 26.33
C ILE A 501 -9.43 -38.30 27.80
N VAL A 502 -9.07 -39.54 28.15
CA VAL A 502 -8.76 -39.91 29.55
C VAL A 502 -7.53 -39.16 30.06
N SER A 503 -6.52 -38.90 29.22
CA SER A 503 -5.40 -38.01 29.57
C SER A 503 -5.86 -36.56 29.78
N SER A 504 -6.75 -36.04 28.92
CA SER A 504 -7.31 -34.69 29.06
C SER A 504 -8.20 -34.54 30.30
N LEU A 505 -9.04 -35.53 30.61
CA LEU A 505 -9.91 -35.54 31.78
C LEU A 505 -9.11 -35.68 33.08
N ARG A 506 -8.05 -36.51 33.10
CA ARG A 506 -7.11 -36.61 34.22
C ARG A 506 -6.42 -35.27 34.51
N LYS A 507 -5.95 -34.57 33.47
CA LYS A 507 -5.39 -33.21 33.59
C LYS A 507 -6.43 -32.21 34.11
N LEU A 508 -7.68 -32.31 33.65
CA LEU A 508 -8.79 -31.47 34.12
C LEU A 508 -9.18 -31.76 35.58
N ALA A 509 -9.18 -33.03 36.02
CA ALA A 509 -9.47 -33.42 37.40
C ALA A 509 -8.39 -32.92 38.39
N VAL A 510 -7.11 -32.97 38.00
CA VAL A 510 -6.01 -32.30 38.73
C VAL A 510 -6.24 -30.80 38.81
N SER A 511 -6.70 -30.20 37.71
CA SER A 511 -7.01 -28.77 37.61
C SER A 511 -8.17 -28.36 38.55
N MET A 512 -9.28 -29.10 38.52
CA MET A 512 -10.42 -28.99 39.45
C MET A 512 -9.96 -29.09 40.92
N LYS A 513 -9.20 -30.14 41.25
CA LYS A 513 -8.73 -30.41 42.62
C LYS A 513 -7.84 -29.29 43.15
N ARG A 514 -6.90 -28.79 42.33
CA ARG A 514 -5.97 -27.70 42.69
C ARG A 514 -6.69 -26.39 43.03
N ASN A 515 -7.89 -26.18 42.51
CA ASN A 515 -8.66 -24.93 42.66
C ASN A 515 -9.99 -25.13 43.41
N GLY A 516 -10.19 -26.28 44.07
CA GLY A 516 -11.34 -26.52 44.94
C GLY A 516 -12.69 -26.76 44.26
N PHE A 517 -12.73 -26.99 42.94
CA PHE A 517 -13.98 -27.25 42.19
C PHE A 517 -14.06 -28.67 41.59
N LEU A 518 -13.59 -29.69 42.32
CA LEU A 518 -14.07 -31.05 42.04
C LEU A 518 -15.59 -31.12 42.26
N PRO A 519 -16.28 -32.12 41.68
CA PRO A 519 -17.66 -32.45 42.06
C PRO A 519 -17.82 -32.56 43.60
N PRO A 520 -18.99 -32.24 44.16
CA PRO A 520 -19.24 -32.38 45.60
C PRO A 520 -19.12 -33.84 46.05
N GLU A 521 -18.84 -34.07 47.34
CA GLU A 521 -18.83 -35.42 47.93
C GLU A 521 -20.24 -35.96 48.16
N GLU A 522 -21.21 -35.07 48.33
CA GLU A 522 -22.63 -35.41 48.33
C GLU A 522 -23.15 -35.59 46.90
N ALA A 523 -23.85 -36.69 46.66
CA ALA A 523 -24.42 -37.02 45.36
C ALA A 523 -25.54 -36.03 44.98
N PHE A 524 -25.29 -35.17 43.98
CA PHE A 524 -26.32 -34.28 43.44
C PHE A 524 -27.43 -35.06 42.71
N LEU A 525 -28.66 -34.52 42.78
CA LEU A 525 -29.89 -35.24 42.43
C LEU A 525 -29.93 -35.66 40.94
N PRO A 526 -30.13 -36.95 40.62
CA PRO A 526 -30.29 -37.43 39.24
C PRO A 526 -31.42 -36.76 38.42
N GLN A 527 -32.32 -36.02 39.08
CA GLN A 527 -33.44 -35.31 38.44
C GLN A 527 -33.09 -33.91 37.91
N THR A 528 -31.97 -33.31 38.35
CA THR A 528 -31.53 -31.97 37.90
C THR A 528 -30.57 -32.01 36.71
N VAL A 529 -30.35 -33.20 36.15
CA VAL A 529 -29.27 -33.51 35.21
C VAL A 529 -29.84 -34.08 33.92
N ASP A 530 -29.34 -33.62 32.77
CA ASP A 530 -29.59 -34.28 31.49
C ASP A 530 -28.90 -35.66 31.45
N ARG A 531 -29.73 -36.70 31.46
CA ARG A 531 -29.33 -38.10 31.33
C ARG A 531 -28.97 -38.53 29.91
N THR A 532 -29.21 -37.71 28.88
CA THR A 532 -29.07 -38.10 27.46
C THR A 532 -27.67 -38.60 27.14
N ILE A 533 -27.58 -39.76 26.49
CA ILE A 533 -26.32 -40.37 26.02
C ILE A 533 -26.23 -40.28 24.50
N TRP A 534 -27.23 -40.83 23.81
CA TRP A 534 -27.37 -40.76 22.36
C TRP A 534 -28.31 -39.62 22.00
N LEU A 535 -27.87 -38.71 21.13
CA LEU A 535 -28.77 -37.72 20.54
C LEU A 535 -29.63 -38.36 19.45
N ASP A 536 -30.89 -37.93 19.35
CA ASP A 536 -31.75 -38.34 18.26
C ASP A 536 -31.29 -37.69 16.94
N TYR A 537 -31.27 -38.50 15.88
CA TYR A 537 -30.90 -38.10 14.52
C TYR A 537 -31.84 -38.82 13.53
N PRO A 538 -32.44 -38.09 12.56
CA PRO A 538 -33.33 -38.70 11.59
C PRO A 538 -32.58 -39.72 10.70
N PRO A 539 -33.24 -40.80 10.24
CA PRO A 539 -32.61 -41.78 9.36
C PRO A 539 -32.23 -41.15 8.02
N LEU A 540 -30.93 -41.17 7.70
CA LEU A 540 -30.37 -40.64 6.46
C LEU A 540 -30.00 -41.78 5.50
N SER A 541 -30.20 -41.58 4.20
CA SER A 541 -29.69 -42.51 3.18
C SER A 541 -28.18 -42.36 3.01
N GLN A 542 -27.50 -43.41 2.51
CA GLN A 542 -26.06 -43.38 2.26
C GLN A 542 -25.64 -42.24 1.33
N ASP A 543 -26.46 -41.85 0.34
CA ASP A 543 -26.24 -40.66 -0.49
C ASP A 543 -26.21 -39.36 0.32
N ILE A 544 -27.16 -39.18 1.24
CA ILE A 544 -27.27 -37.97 2.07
C ILE A 544 -26.11 -37.92 3.08
N THR A 545 -25.76 -39.05 3.69
CA THR A 545 -24.57 -39.13 4.56
C THR A 545 -23.30 -38.81 3.77
N SER A 546 -23.13 -39.37 2.57
CA SER A 546 -21.96 -39.10 1.70
C SER A 546 -21.85 -37.60 1.34
N LEU A 547 -22.99 -36.95 1.08
CA LEU A 547 -23.09 -35.51 0.83
C LEU A 547 -22.69 -34.67 2.05
N LEU A 548 -23.21 -35.01 3.23
CA LEU A 548 -22.89 -34.36 4.52
C LEU A 548 -21.47 -34.70 5.03
N CYS A 549 -20.85 -35.73 4.46
CA CYS A 549 -19.44 -36.09 4.63
C CYS A 549 -18.50 -35.41 3.60
N GLY A 550 -19.03 -34.60 2.68
CA GLY A 550 -18.25 -33.87 1.67
C GLY A 550 -17.76 -34.68 0.47
N SER A 551 -18.27 -35.91 0.27
CA SER A 551 -17.87 -36.76 -0.85
C SER A 551 -18.55 -36.34 -2.16
N SER A 552 -17.76 -35.99 -3.17
CA SER A 552 -18.25 -35.53 -4.49
C SER A 552 -18.64 -36.65 -5.46
N SER A 553 -18.22 -37.91 -5.20
CA SER A 553 -18.48 -39.06 -6.07
C SER A 553 -19.60 -39.95 -5.53
N ALA A 554 -20.59 -40.25 -6.38
CA ALA A 554 -21.65 -41.23 -6.09
C ALA A 554 -21.17 -42.70 -6.12
N LEU A 555 -19.96 -42.95 -6.63
CA LEU A 555 -19.46 -44.31 -6.93
C LEU A 555 -18.58 -44.90 -5.82
N ALA A 556 -18.36 -44.19 -4.72
CA ALA A 556 -17.62 -44.68 -3.54
C ALA A 556 -18.49 -45.61 -2.68
N GLN A 557 -18.85 -46.78 -3.22
CA GLN A 557 -19.81 -47.70 -2.59
C GLN A 557 -19.27 -48.45 -1.35
N SER A 558 -17.98 -48.34 -1.04
CA SER A 558 -17.35 -48.91 0.18
C SER A 558 -16.96 -47.81 1.17
N HIS A 559 -17.73 -47.68 2.27
CA HIS A 559 -17.47 -46.81 3.42
C HIS A 559 -17.21 -45.32 3.09
N ALA A 560 -18.29 -44.52 3.07
CA ALA A 560 -18.23 -43.07 2.88
C ALA A 560 -17.67 -42.34 4.13
N SER A 561 -16.35 -42.42 4.34
CA SER A 561 -15.64 -41.60 5.33
C SER A 561 -15.23 -40.26 4.72
N SER A 562 -15.31 -39.18 5.51
CA SER A 562 -14.90 -37.82 5.08
C SER A 562 -13.39 -37.63 4.90
N GLY A 563 -12.60 -38.71 4.98
CA GLY A 563 -11.17 -38.62 5.25
C GLY A 563 -10.85 -37.79 6.49
N MET A 564 -11.73 -37.79 7.51
CA MET A 564 -11.49 -37.21 8.84
C MET A 564 -11.46 -38.33 9.86
N THR A 565 -10.50 -38.25 10.79
CA THR A 565 -10.57 -38.97 12.06
C THR A 565 -11.57 -38.30 13.01
N ILE A 566 -12.01 -39.01 14.04
CA ILE A 566 -12.83 -38.53 15.15
C ILE A 566 -12.19 -37.28 15.80
N LEU A 567 -10.86 -37.25 15.95
CA LEU A 567 -10.12 -36.10 16.49
C LEU A 567 -9.92 -34.95 15.48
N GLU A 568 -10.02 -35.18 14.16
CA GLU A 568 -10.13 -34.09 13.18
C GLU A 568 -11.53 -33.49 13.15
N ALA A 569 -12.56 -34.32 13.25
CA ALA A 569 -13.96 -33.88 13.21
C ALA A 569 -14.36 -33.11 14.48
N LEU A 570 -13.82 -33.50 15.65
CA LEU A 570 -14.12 -32.92 16.96
C LEU A 570 -12.82 -32.61 17.75
N PRO A 571 -11.97 -31.68 17.28
CA PRO A 571 -10.64 -31.50 17.85
C PRO A 571 -10.69 -30.89 19.25
N LEU A 572 -9.85 -31.41 20.15
CA LEU A 572 -9.78 -31.01 21.56
C LEU A 572 -9.11 -29.64 21.81
N GLY A 573 -8.25 -29.20 20.88
CA GLY A 573 -7.41 -28.02 20.98
C GLY A 573 -6.47 -27.90 19.78
N ASP A 574 -5.32 -27.25 19.95
CA ASP A 574 -4.26 -27.21 18.94
C ASP A 574 -3.61 -28.60 18.76
N THR A 575 -3.05 -28.84 17.58
CA THR A 575 -2.27 -30.03 17.24
C THR A 575 -0.97 -29.65 16.53
N ALA A 576 -0.09 -30.62 16.28
CA ALA A 576 1.12 -30.43 15.49
C ALA A 576 0.86 -30.03 14.01
N THR A 577 -0.39 -30.15 13.52
CA THR A 577 -0.76 -29.88 12.12
C THR A 577 -1.88 -28.84 11.98
N THR A 578 -2.60 -28.49 13.04
CA THR A 578 -3.73 -27.55 13.02
C THR A 578 -3.78 -26.67 14.26
N PHE A 579 -4.12 -25.38 14.09
CA PHE A 579 -4.51 -24.50 15.18
C PHE A 579 -6.04 -24.50 15.32
N CYS A 580 -6.54 -24.58 16.56
CA CYS A 580 -7.96 -24.46 16.90
C CYS A 580 -8.22 -23.10 17.57
N PHE A 581 -9.28 -22.41 17.12
CA PHE A 581 -9.61 -21.05 17.57
C PHE A 581 -10.88 -21.00 18.41
N ALA A 582 -11.96 -21.67 17.95
CA ALA A 582 -13.23 -21.69 18.65
C ALA A 582 -14.06 -22.92 18.26
N ARG A 583 -15.04 -23.26 19.10
CA ARG A 583 -16.04 -24.31 18.87
C ARG A 583 -17.38 -23.83 19.39
N PHE A 584 -18.44 -24.04 18.63
CA PHE A 584 -19.81 -23.66 19.00
C PHE A 584 -20.77 -24.82 18.74
N GLN A 585 -21.73 -25.03 19.64
CA GLN A 585 -22.89 -25.86 19.34
C GLN A 585 -23.78 -25.11 18.34
N VAL A 586 -24.30 -25.81 17.34
CA VAL A 586 -25.10 -25.24 16.25
C VAL A 586 -26.20 -26.21 15.81
N ASP A 587 -27.32 -25.65 15.37
CA ASP A 587 -28.47 -26.40 14.90
C ASP A 587 -28.43 -26.45 13.36
N ALA A 588 -28.09 -27.60 12.78
CA ALA A 588 -28.05 -27.75 11.33
C ALA A 588 -29.39 -28.31 10.81
N PHE A 589 -29.93 -27.70 9.75
CA PHE A 589 -31.16 -28.13 9.09
C PHE A 589 -30.89 -28.42 7.62
N LEU A 590 -30.96 -29.70 7.22
CA LEU A 590 -30.86 -30.10 5.82
C LEU A 590 -32.23 -29.98 5.13
N MET A 591 -32.24 -29.43 3.92
CA MET A 591 -33.42 -29.22 3.08
C MET A 591 -33.11 -29.58 1.61
N GLU A 592 -34.12 -29.99 0.87
CA GLU A 592 -34.09 -30.17 -0.58
C GLU A 592 -34.68 -28.92 -1.26
N GLN A 593 -34.03 -28.39 -2.30
CA GLN A 593 -34.46 -27.16 -2.97
C GLN A 593 -35.86 -27.33 -3.59
N GLY A 594 -36.79 -26.45 -3.21
CA GLY A 594 -38.21 -26.56 -3.58
C GLY A 594 -39.07 -27.42 -2.65
N ARG A 595 -38.49 -28.04 -1.60
CA ARG A 595 -39.21 -28.75 -0.53
C ARG A 595 -38.83 -28.25 0.87
N GLU A 596 -38.72 -26.94 1.03
CA GLU A 596 -38.26 -26.24 2.25
C GLU A 596 -39.09 -26.49 3.52
N SER A 597 -40.26 -27.12 3.40
CA SER A 597 -41.09 -27.60 4.51
C SER A 597 -40.56 -28.89 5.15
N ARG A 598 -39.81 -29.72 4.41
CA ARG A 598 -39.23 -30.98 4.92
C ARG A 598 -37.79 -30.75 5.38
N ARG A 599 -37.65 -30.23 6.60
CA ARG A 599 -36.35 -29.94 7.24
C ARG A 599 -35.91 -31.12 8.10
N LEU A 600 -34.70 -31.60 7.91
CA LEU A 600 -34.08 -32.61 8.78
C LEU A 600 -33.16 -31.91 9.78
N TYR A 601 -33.51 -31.97 11.07
CA TYR A 601 -32.72 -31.40 12.16
C TYR A 601 -31.54 -32.31 12.53
N LEU A 602 -30.35 -31.71 12.69
CA LEU A 602 -29.06 -32.37 12.87
C LEU A 602 -28.22 -31.55 13.88
N PRO A 603 -28.28 -31.84 15.21
CA PRO A 603 -27.45 -31.15 16.19
C PRO A 603 -25.96 -31.41 15.95
N CYS A 604 -25.17 -30.34 15.85
CA CYS A 604 -23.75 -30.38 15.47
C CYS A 604 -22.86 -29.46 16.31
N PHE A 605 -21.56 -29.72 16.31
CA PHE A 605 -20.53 -28.73 16.61
C PHE A 605 -20.03 -28.10 15.32
N LEU A 606 -19.82 -26.78 15.31
CA LEU A 606 -19.02 -26.08 14.31
C LEU A 606 -17.73 -25.58 14.97
N THR A 607 -16.58 -26.02 14.42
CA THR A 607 -15.24 -25.70 14.94
C THR A 607 -14.45 -24.89 13.92
N THR A 608 -13.81 -23.80 14.33
CA THR A 608 -12.88 -23.03 13.49
C THR A 608 -11.44 -23.48 13.72
N VAL A 609 -10.77 -23.94 12.66
CA VAL A 609 -9.36 -24.33 12.68
C VAL A 609 -8.58 -23.71 11.51
N ARG A 610 -7.25 -23.72 11.59
CA ARG A 610 -6.34 -23.41 10.46
C ARG A 610 -5.23 -24.46 10.39
N PRO A 611 -5.03 -25.16 9.25
CA PRO A 611 -3.89 -26.04 9.06
C PRO A 611 -2.57 -25.26 9.11
N GLN A 612 -1.52 -25.82 9.73
CA GLN A 612 -0.18 -25.23 9.71
C GLN A 612 0.51 -25.31 8.33
N THR A 613 -0.16 -25.96 7.37
CA THR A 613 0.23 -26.11 5.96
C THR A 613 -0.43 -25.09 5.02
N GLN A 614 -1.46 -24.35 5.46
CA GLN A 614 -2.25 -23.46 4.61
C GLN A 614 -2.57 -22.13 5.33
N PRO A 615 -2.63 -21.00 4.61
CA PRO A 615 -2.84 -19.69 5.22
C PRO A 615 -4.29 -19.47 5.69
N ASP A 616 -5.26 -20.16 5.08
CA ASP A 616 -6.70 -19.95 5.31
C ASP A 616 -7.25 -20.68 6.55
N ILE A 617 -8.26 -20.09 7.17
CA ILE A 617 -9.12 -20.81 8.12
C ILE A 617 -10.08 -21.74 7.38
N LEU A 618 -10.56 -22.77 8.08
CA LEU A 618 -11.67 -23.62 7.65
C LEU A 618 -12.61 -23.90 8.82
N PHE A 619 -13.88 -24.14 8.53
CA PHE A 619 -14.86 -24.59 9.52
C PHE A 619 -15.09 -26.10 9.36
N ILE A 620 -15.18 -26.82 10.48
CA ILE A 620 -15.55 -28.24 10.54
C ILE A 620 -16.91 -28.35 11.21
N LEU A 621 -17.90 -28.89 10.51
CA LEU A 621 -19.24 -29.19 11.04
C LEU A 621 -19.35 -30.69 11.30
N ALA A 622 -19.61 -31.08 12.55
CA ALA A 622 -19.56 -32.46 13.00
C ALA A 622 -20.73 -32.83 13.92
N SER A 623 -21.43 -33.94 13.64
CA SER A 623 -22.45 -34.52 14.53
C SER A 623 -21.87 -35.55 15.51
N GLN A 624 -22.59 -35.85 16.60
CA GLN A 624 -22.22 -36.88 17.58
C GLN A 624 -22.15 -38.28 16.92
N ASN A 625 -23.15 -38.64 16.11
CA ASN A 625 -23.22 -39.93 15.43
C ASN A 625 -22.33 -40.06 14.18
N GLY A 626 -21.61 -39.00 13.79
CA GLY A 626 -20.73 -39.00 12.62
C GLY A 626 -21.43 -38.90 11.25
N ALA A 627 -22.75 -38.78 11.20
CA ALA A 627 -23.51 -38.63 9.96
C ALA A 627 -23.41 -37.22 9.31
N VAL A 628 -22.92 -36.21 10.05
CA VAL A 628 -22.47 -34.92 9.52
C VAL A 628 -20.98 -34.79 9.81
N GLN A 629 -20.17 -34.62 8.77
CA GLN A 629 -18.72 -34.50 8.84
C GLN A 629 -18.19 -33.68 7.65
N LEU A 630 -18.49 -32.38 7.68
CA LEU A 630 -18.31 -31.46 6.56
C LEU A 630 -17.16 -30.46 6.85
N ARG A 631 -16.20 -30.34 5.93
CA ARG A 631 -15.21 -29.25 5.94
C ARG A 631 -15.68 -28.12 5.01
N ILE A 632 -15.63 -26.87 5.47
CA ILE A 632 -15.95 -25.66 4.69
C ILE A 632 -14.68 -24.82 4.59
N SER A 633 -14.18 -24.56 3.38
CA SER A 633 -12.85 -23.95 3.18
C SER A 633 -12.71 -23.19 1.85
N GLY A 634 -11.51 -22.70 1.53
CA GLY A 634 -11.19 -22.18 0.19
C GLY A 634 -11.03 -23.27 -0.88
N ASN A 635 -10.89 -24.54 -0.49
CA ASN A 635 -10.52 -25.64 -1.38
C ASN A 635 -11.75 -26.47 -1.80
N LYS A 636 -12.14 -26.39 -3.07
CA LYS A 636 -13.29 -27.09 -3.65
C LYS A 636 -13.15 -28.63 -3.68
N ASN A 637 -11.96 -29.16 -3.37
CA ASN A 637 -11.70 -30.60 -3.32
C ASN A 637 -11.93 -31.23 -1.93
N THR A 638 -12.18 -30.44 -0.87
CA THR A 638 -12.30 -30.95 0.52
C THR A 638 -13.71 -30.83 1.11
N GLY A 639 -14.63 -30.21 0.38
CA GLY A 639 -16.00 -29.90 0.80
C GLY A 639 -16.48 -28.58 0.18
N PRO A 640 -17.63 -28.03 0.62
CA PRO A 640 -18.17 -26.79 0.10
C PRO A 640 -17.21 -25.60 0.27
N CYS A 641 -17.20 -24.70 -0.71
CA CYS A 641 -16.31 -23.55 -0.71
C CYS A 641 -17.01 -22.27 -0.25
N TRP A 642 -16.24 -21.23 0.09
CA TRP A 642 -16.78 -19.95 0.56
C TRP A 642 -17.74 -19.24 -0.44
N GLU A 643 -17.70 -19.59 -1.73
CA GLU A 643 -18.66 -19.10 -2.75
C GLU A 643 -20.07 -19.71 -2.58
N GLU A 644 -20.17 -20.87 -1.94
CA GLU A 644 -21.39 -21.64 -1.71
C GLU A 644 -22.04 -21.30 -0.36
N VAL A 645 -21.34 -20.52 0.48
CA VAL A 645 -21.77 -20.07 1.81
C VAL A 645 -22.38 -18.66 1.74
N ARG A 646 -23.58 -18.50 2.30
CA ARG A 646 -24.27 -17.21 2.42
C ARG A 646 -24.60 -16.90 3.88
N TRP A 647 -24.01 -15.83 4.38
CA TRP A 647 -24.22 -15.29 5.72
C TRP A 647 -25.58 -14.58 5.82
N ARG A 648 -26.40 -14.91 6.83
CA ARG A 648 -27.73 -14.33 7.09
C ARG A 648 -27.79 -13.68 8.49
N PRO A 649 -27.41 -12.39 8.62
CA PRO A 649 -27.31 -11.73 9.91
C PRO A 649 -28.66 -11.52 10.61
N GLU A 650 -29.76 -11.53 9.85
CA GLU A 650 -31.12 -11.34 10.37
C GLU A 650 -31.54 -12.47 11.31
N ASN A 651 -31.13 -13.70 10.98
CA ASN A 651 -31.49 -14.93 11.69
C ASN A 651 -30.30 -15.59 12.41
N CYS A 652 -29.09 -15.02 12.32
CA CYS A 652 -27.83 -15.62 12.78
C CYS A 652 -27.50 -16.98 12.10
N ASN A 653 -27.82 -17.12 10.81
CA ASN A 653 -27.66 -18.39 10.07
C ASN A 653 -26.57 -18.34 9.00
N LEU A 654 -25.95 -19.49 8.72
CA LEU A 654 -25.12 -19.74 7.54
C LEU A 654 -25.90 -20.67 6.59
N GLU A 655 -26.23 -20.20 5.40
CA GLU A 655 -26.80 -21.02 4.32
C GLU A 655 -25.66 -21.61 3.49
N ILE A 656 -25.49 -22.94 3.50
CA ILE A 656 -24.46 -23.65 2.74
C ILE A 656 -25.17 -24.43 1.62
N LYS A 657 -24.89 -24.08 0.36
CA LYS A 657 -25.36 -24.88 -0.79
C LYS A 657 -24.56 -26.18 -0.87
N LEU A 658 -25.25 -27.28 -1.13
CA LEU A 658 -24.64 -28.59 -1.33
C LEU A 658 -24.95 -29.09 -2.75
N PRO A 659 -24.14 -30.03 -3.29
CA PRO A 659 -24.44 -30.72 -4.55
C PRO A 659 -25.85 -31.33 -4.59
N ARG A 660 -26.32 -31.63 -5.82
CA ARG A 660 -27.64 -32.23 -6.10
C ARG A 660 -28.87 -31.41 -5.65
N GLY A 661 -28.70 -30.10 -5.38
CA GLY A 661 -29.82 -29.22 -5.02
C GLY A 661 -30.24 -29.28 -3.55
N PHE A 662 -29.33 -29.69 -2.65
CA PHE A 662 -29.56 -29.61 -1.21
C PHE A 662 -29.07 -28.28 -0.64
N LEU A 663 -29.69 -27.84 0.45
CA LEU A 663 -29.32 -26.66 1.22
C LEU A 663 -29.19 -27.06 2.69
N LEU A 664 -28.04 -26.73 3.29
CA LEU A 664 -27.78 -26.94 4.71
C LEU A 664 -27.77 -25.58 5.41
N LEU A 665 -28.76 -25.36 6.27
CA LEU A 665 -28.89 -24.14 7.07
C LEU A 665 -28.31 -24.39 8.46
N VAL A 666 -27.18 -23.77 8.79
CA VAL A 666 -26.58 -23.85 10.13
C VAL A 666 -27.02 -22.62 10.93
N GLN A 667 -27.81 -22.85 11.97
CA GLN A 667 -28.29 -21.81 12.89
C GLN A 667 -27.38 -21.72 14.12
N CYS A 668 -26.99 -20.49 14.45
CA CYS A 668 -26.01 -20.19 15.49
C CYS A 668 -26.60 -19.24 16.56
N THR A 669 -26.04 -19.26 17.76
CA THR A 669 -26.28 -18.17 18.73
C THR A 669 -25.70 -16.85 18.19
N GLN A 670 -26.25 -15.71 18.62
CA GLN A 670 -25.79 -14.39 18.15
C GLN A 670 -24.28 -14.16 18.39
N GLN A 671 -23.76 -14.63 19.52
CA GLN A 671 -22.33 -14.57 19.85
C GLN A 671 -21.50 -15.48 18.93
N ALA A 672 -21.94 -16.72 18.70
CA ALA A 672 -21.25 -17.64 17.79
C ALA A 672 -21.23 -17.09 16.36
N TYR A 673 -22.37 -16.67 15.84
CA TYR A 673 -22.51 -16.08 14.50
C TYR A 673 -21.59 -14.88 14.29
N SER A 674 -21.63 -13.90 15.20
CA SER A 674 -20.78 -12.70 15.15
C SER A 674 -19.29 -13.07 15.17
N THR A 675 -18.90 -14.02 16.02
CA THR A 675 -17.50 -14.43 16.20
C THR A 675 -16.97 -15.21 14.98
N LEU A 676 -17.76 -16.12 14.43
CA LEU A 676 -17.45 -16.89 13.22
C LEU A 676 -17.32 -15.97 12.00
N ARG A 677 -18.28 -15.06 11.82
CA ARG A 677 -18.25 -14.06 10.75
C ARG A 677 -17.02 -13.16 10.86
N SER A 678 -16.73 -12.65 12.06
CA SER A 678 -15.56 -11.81 12.31
C SER A 678 -14.24 -12.52 11.97
N MET A 679 -14.09 -13.80 12.33
CA MET A 679 -12.90 -14.57 11.97
C MET A 679 -12.75 -14.74 10.44
N TYR A 680 -13.84 -15.06 9.74
CA TYR A 680 -13.82 -15.20 8.28
C TYR A 680 -13.50 -13.88 7.58
N GLU A 681 -14.21 -12.80 7.90
CA GLU A 681 -14.01 -11.47 7.29
C GLU A 681 -12.61 -10.91 7.60
N PHE A 682 -12.09 -11.13 8.82
CA PHE A 682 -10.72 -10.76 9.16
C PHE A 682 -9.68 -11.57 8.36
N SER A 683 -9.84 -12.90 8.27
CA SER A 683 -8.91 -13.75 7.51
C SER A 683 -8.88 -13.38 6.03
N ALA A 684 -10.05 -13.17 5.42
CA ALA A 684 -10.18 -12.73 4.03
C ALA A 684 -9.61 -11.31 3.81
N LYS A 685 -9.78 -10.39 4.77
CA LYS A 685 -9.22 -9.03 4.70
C LYS A 685 -7.70 -9.01 4.85
N VAL A 686 -7.12 -9.87 5.68
CA VAL A 686 -5.65 -10.00 5.81
C VAL A 686 -5.06 -10.59 4.53
N HIS A 687 -5.60 -11.71 4.02
CA HIS A 687 -5.03 -12.37 2.83
C HIS A 687 -5.25 -11.59 1.54
N SER A 688 -6.35 -10.85 1.40
CA SER A 688 -6.56 -9.98 0.23
C SER A 688 -5.53 -8.82 0.15
N SER A 689 -4.80 -8.50 1.22
CA SER A 689 -3.70 -7.52 1.18
C SER A 689 -2.47 -7.98 0.38
N LEU A 690 -2.28 -9.30 0.20
CA LEU A 690 -1.21 -9.92 -0.61
C LEU A 690 -1.52 -9.97 -2.11
N TYR A 691 -2.60 -9.31 -2.55
CA TYR A 691 -3.00 -9.19 -3.95
C TYR A 691 -3.01 -7.70 -4.36
N PRO A 692 -2.83 -7.38 -5.66
CA PRO A 692 -2.88 -6.00 -6.12
C PRO A 692 -4.30 -5.44 -5.99
N ARG A 693 -4.39 -4.16 -5.64
CA ARG A 693 -5.64 -3.40 -5.70
C ARG A 693 -5.90 -2.90 -7.13
N GLN A 694 -7.00 -2.18 -7.30
CA GLN A 694 -7.13 -1.27 -8.43
C GLN A 694 -5.92 -0.31 -8.46
N ASP A 695 -5.44 0.00 -9.67
CA ASP A 695 -4.29 0.86 -9.94
C ASP A 695 -2.94 0.39 -9.35
N GLU A 696 -2.80 -0.92 -9.10
CA GLU A 696 -1.55 -1.55 -8.60
C GLU A 696 -1.05 -2.69 -9.50
N SER A 697 0.28 -2.78 -9.63
CA SER A 697 1.00 -3.90 -10.26
C SER A 697 1.86 -4.63 -9.23
N CYS A 698 1.90 -5.97 -9.24
CA CYS A 698 2.72 -6.74 -8.32
C CYS A 698 4.13 -6.99 -8.91
N LEU A 699 5.16 -6.43 -8.28
CA LEU A 699 6.56 -6.51 -8.75
C LEU A 699 7.33 -7.68 -8.14
N PHE A 700 7.03 -8.01 -6.88
CA PHE A 700 7.73 -9.02 -6.09
C PHE A 700 6.75 -9.66 -5.11
N ARG A 701 6.80 -10.99 -4.97
CA ARG A 701 6.18 -11.76 -3.88
C ARG A 701 7.12 -12.89 -3.48
N SER A 702 7.28 -13.13 -2.18
CA SER A 702 8.09 -14.23 -1.64
C SER A 702 7.73 -14.56 -0.18
N THR A 703 8.45 -15.50 0.42
CA THR A 703 8.33 -15.91 1.82
C THR A 703 9.62 -15.58 2.58
N LEU A 704 9.56 -14.62 3.49
CA LEU A 704 10.68 -14.20 4.35
C LEU A 704 11.06 -15.30 5.33
N ARG A 705 12.36 -15.51 5.58
CA ARG A 705 12.83 -16.37 6.68
C ARG A 705 12.30 -15.88 8.03
N ALA A 706 12.42 -14.56 8.25
CA ALA A 706 11.96 -13.89 9.44
C ALA A 706 11.54 -12.45 9.13
N PHE A 707 10.55 -11.95 9.89
CA PHE A 707 10.06 -10.58 9.80
C PHE A 707 9.85 -9.99 11.19
N GLN A 708 10.23 -8.72 11.37
CA GLN A 708 10.01 -7.95 12.59
C GLN A 708 9.36 -6.61 12.23
N TYR A 709 8.34 -6.21 13.00
CA TYR A 709 7.57 -4.99 12.80
C TYR A 709 7.61 -4.13 14.07
N PHE A 710 8.33 -3.02 14.01
CA PHE A 710 8.52 -2.09 15.12
C PHE A 710 7.66 -0.85 14.92
N ASP A 711 6.49 -0.81 15.55
CA ASP A 711 5.65 0.40 15.62
C ASP A 711 6.01 1.27 16.84
N ASN A 712 5.83 2.58 16.72
CA ASN A 712 5.97 3.51 17.85
C ASN A 712 4.63 3.74 18.59
N ASP A 713 3.48 3.40 18.02
CA ASP A 713 2.18 3.51 18.71
C ASP A 713 1.98 2.38 19.75
N PRO A 714 1.86 2.69 21.06
CA PRO A 714 1.60 1.68 22.08
C PRO A 714 0.25 0.95 21.94
N GLN A 715 -0.70 1.50 21.20
CA GLN A 715 -2.03 0.92 20.94
C GLN A 715 -2.06 0.02 19.70
N ALA A 716 -1.07 0.12 18.80
CA ALA A 716 -1.04 -0.57 17.51
C ALA A 716 -0.71 -2.07 17.62
N ARG A 717 -1.64 -2.88 18.15
CA ARG A 717 -1.59 -4.35 18.11
C ARG A 717 -1.97 -4.89 16.72
N GLN A 718 -1.17 -4.60 15.69
CA GLN A 718 -1.38 -5.16 14.34
C GLN A 718 -0.52 -6.41 14.06
N PHE A 719 0.71 -6.47 14.59
CA PHE A 719 1.67 -7.54 14.33
C PHE A 719 2.36 -8.01 15.63
N PRO A 720 2.82 -9.27 15.73
CA PRO A 720 3.74 -9.71 16.78
C PRO A 720 4.98 -8.81 16.89
N LYS A 721 5.44 -8.58 18.12
CA LYS A 721 6.67 -7.80 18.37
C LYS A 721 7.95 -8.61 18.16
N ASP A 722 7.85 -9.91 18.34
CA ASP A 722 8.96 -10.85 18.21
C ASP A 722 9.14 -11.31 16.76
N SER A 723 10.34 -11.81 16.46
CA SER A 723 10.74 -12.28 15.12
C SER A 723 9.82 -13.39 14.61
N THR A 724 8.98 -13.08 13.62
CA THR A 724 7.99 -14.03 13.11
C THR A 724 8.49 -14.70 11.83
N LEU A 725 8.54 -16.04 11.84
CA LEU A 725 9.10 -16.84 10.76
C LEU A 725 8.13 -17.05 9.59
N ASN A 726 8.68 -17.31 8.40
CA ASN A 726 7.95 -17.74 7.20
C ASN A 726 6.79 -16.82 6.78
N CYS A 727 6.96 -15.50 6.96
CA CYS A 727 5.93 -14.50 6.57
C CYS A 727 5.90 -14.31 5.05
N GLU A 728 4.71 -14.26 4.45
CA GLU A 728 4.55 -13.88 3.05
C GLU A 728 4.65 -12.37 2.88
N ILE A 729 5.44 -11.91 1.91
CA ILE A 729 5.59 -10.51 1.51
C ILE A 729 5.18 -10.31 0.06
N ALA A 730 4.54 -9.17 -0.24
CA ALA A 730 4.35 -8.67 -1.59
C ALA A 730 4.64 -7.16 -1.70
N LEU A 731 5.37 -6.77 -2.75
CA LEU A 731 5.60 -5.40 -3.19
C LEU A 731 4.69 -5.09 -4.38
N PHE A 732 3.96 -3.99 -4.28
CA PHE A 732 3.15 -3.43 -5.36
C PHE A 732 3.64 -2.04 -5.73
N GLU A 733 3.69 -1.76 -7.03
CA GLU A 733 3.83 -0.40 -7.56
C GLU A 733 2.44 0.17 -7.86
N ARG A 734 2.21 1.44 -7.53
CA ARG A 734 0.96 2.15 -7.81
C ARG A 734 1.12 2.95 -9.09
N LEU A 735 0.19 2.79 -10.03
CA LEU A 735 0.27 3.35 -11.38
C LEU A 735 -1.01 4.12 -11.71
N PHE A 736 -0.89 5.44 -11.87
CA PHE A 736 -1.99 6.28 -12.36
C PHE A 736 -1.91 6.41 -13.88
N ARG A 737 -3.02 6.18 -14.58
CA ARG A 737 -3.13 6.35 -16.03
C ARG A 737 -3.90 7.62 -16.37
N GLU A 738 -3.23 8.54 -17.03
CA GLU A 738 -3.81 9.77 -17.56
C GLU A 738 -4.14 9.60 -19.05
N GLY A 739 -5.36 9.95 -19.46
CA GLY A 739 -5.73 10.07 -20.87
C GLY A 739 -5.50 11.50 -21.35
N ALA A 740 -4.34 11.79 -21.95
CA ALA A 740 -4.06 13.09 -22.56
C ALA A 740 -4.36 13.07 -24.07
N ALA A 741 -4.58 14.25 -24.65
CA ALA A 741 -4.84 14.39 -26.10
C ALA A 741 -3.66 13.98 -26.98
N THR A 742 -2.44 13.98 -26.42
CA THR A 742 -1.19 13.52 -27.06
C THR A 742 -0.98 12.01 -26.93
N GLY A 743 -1.70 11.33 -26.04
CA GLY A 743 -1.58 9.89 -25.79
C GLY A 743 -1.87 9.50 -24.34
N PRO A 744 -2.06 8.20 -24.03
CA PRO A 744 -2.17 7.73 -22.66
C PRO A 744 -0.80 7.75 -21.97
N ARG A 745 -0.70 8.40 -20.80
CA ARG A 745 0.53 8.46 -19.98
C ARG A 745 0.33 7.65 -18.68
N THR A 746 1.33 6.85 -18.29
CA THR A 746 1.33 6.13 -17.01
C THR A 746 2.35 6.75 -16.06
N TYR A 747 1.92 7.01 -14.83
CA TYR A 747 2.71 7.69 -13.79
C TYR A 747 2.82 6.84 -12.53
N HIS A 748 4.04 6.72 -11.99
CA HIS A 748 4.28 6.09 -10.70
C HIS A 748 3.69 6.93 -9.54
N LYS A 749 3.03 6.28 -8.57
CA LYS A 749 2.38 6.92 -7.40
C LYS A 749 2.81 6.27 -6.07
N GLY A 750 4.06 5.84 -6.01
CA GLY A 750 4.64 5.18 -4.85
C GLY A 750 4.49 3.66 -4.87
N TYR A 751 4.89 3.03 -3.77
CA TYR A 751 4.80 1.60 -3.56
C TYR A 751 3.92 1.25 -2.37
N ARG A 752 3.50 -0.02 -2.31
CA ARG A 752 2.83 -0.63 -1.17
C ARG A 752 3.52 -1.96 -0.85
N ILE A 753 3.91 -2.15 0.42
CA ILE A 753 4.48 -3.41 0.92
C ILE A 753 3.45 -4.04 1.87
N ALA A 754 2.94 -5.21 1.51
CA ALA A 754 2.12 -6.04 2.39
C ALA A 754 2.96 -7.20 2.95
N VAL A 755 2.82 -7.49 4.24
CA VAL A 755 3.43 -8.66 4.89
C VAL A 755 2.40 -9.34 5.80
N VAL A 756 2.27 -10.66 5.70
CA VAL A 756 1.31 -11.48 6.45
C VAL A 756 2.04 -12.63 7.17
N THR A 757 1.62 -12.94 8.39
CA THR A 757 2.20 -14.05 9.19
C THR A 757 2.03 -15.41 8.51
N GLY A 758 3.08 -16.22 8.51
CA GLY A 758 3.07 -17.56 7.91
C GLY A 758 2.04 -18.53 8.54
N PRO A 759 1.72 -19.64 7.86
CA PRO A 759 0.71 -20.60 8.32
C PRO A 759 1.09 -21.30 9.63
N ARG A 760 2.38 -21.31 10.00
CA ARG A 760 2.90 -21.84 11.29
C ARG A 760 2.77 -20.88 12.47
N THR A 761 2.36 -19.64 12.27
CA THR A 761 2.15 -18.66 13.35
C THR A 761 0.67 -18.63 13.72
N LYS A 762 0.30 -19.06 14.94
CA LYS A 762 -1.12 -19.18 15.35
C LYS A 762 -1.92 -17.90 15.17
N THR A 763 -1.35 -16.76 15.58
CA THR A 763 -1.93 -15.43 15.36
C THR A 763 -1.82 -15.06 13.89
N LEU A 764 -2.96 -14.90 13.21
CA LEU A 764 -2.98 -14.29 11.88
C LEU A 764 -2.86 -12.77 12.05
N SER A 765 -1.81 -12.19 11.49
CA SER A 765 -1.55 -10.75 11.47
C SER A 765 -1.08 -10.31 10.08
N GLY A 766 -1.39 -9.08 9.69
CA GLY A 766 -0.93 -8.48 8.45
C GLY A 766 -0.67 -6.99 8.61
N VAL A 767 0.39 -6.50 7.99
CA VAL A 767 0.74 -5.07 7.90
C VAL A 767 0.83 -4.65 6.45
N ASN A 768 0.50 -3.39 6.17
CA ASN A 768 0.38 -2.87 4.80
C ASN A 768 0.90 -1.43 4.77
N GLN A 769 2.16 -1.25 4.38
CA GLN A 769 2.87 0.03 4.46
C GLN A 769 2.97 0.70 3.09
N MET A 770 2.57 1.96 3.04
CA MET A 770 2.68 2.80 1.85
C MET A 770 4.02 3.54 1.84
N TYR A 771 4.58 3.75 0.65
CA TYR A 771 5.77 4.54 0.39
C TYR A 771 5.43 5.57 -0.70
N LEU A 772 5.34 6.85 -0.34
CA LEU A 772 4.88 7.90 -1.25
C LEU A 772 6.07 8.59 -1.96
N PRO A 773 5.92 9.07 -3.20
CA PRO A 773 6.96 9.82 -3.93
C PRO A 773 7.46 11.08 -3.19
N GLN A 774 6.66 11.62 -2.25
CA GLN A 774 6.96 12.79 -1.43
C GLN A 774 7.83 12.48 -0.21
N THR A 775 8.07 11.20 0.09
CA THR A 775 8.78 10.74 1.31
C THR A 775 10.01 9.92 0.92
N PRO A 776 11.23 10.27 1.39
CA PRO A 776 12.42 9.51 1.06
C PRO A 776 12.39 8.13 1.72
N ILE A 777 12.61 7.08 0.93
CA ILE A 777 12.67 5.69 1.38
C ILE A 777 13.96 5.49 2.19
N GLN A 778 13.86 5.46 3.52
CA GLN A 778 15.01 5.17 4.39
C GLN A 778 15.19 3.65 4.53
N PHE A 779 16.36 3.14 4.15
CA PHE A 779 16.67 1.71 4.15
C PHE A 779 18.05 1.39 4.76
N GLY A 780 18.23 0.17 5.25
CA GLY A 780 19.51 -0.30 5.76
C GLY A 780 19.76 -1.76 5.43
N PHE A 781 20.93 -2.10 4.89
CA PHE A 781 21.33 -3.49 4.74
C PHE A 781 21.82 -4.02 6.10
N LEU A 782 21.18 -5.10 6.57
CA LEU A 782 21.47 -5.76 7.85
C LEU A 782 21.77 -7.24 7.60
N ARG A 783 22.12 -7.95 8.68
CA ARG A 783 21.99 -9.42 8.74
C ARG A 783 21.22 -9.83 9.99
N SER A 784 20.53 -10.96 9.92
CA SER A 784 19.84 -11.56 11.07
C SER A 784 20.83 -12.11 12.10
N GLU A 785 20.36 -12.49 13.29
CA GLU A 785 21.17 -13.22 14.28
C GLU A 785 21.68 -14.58 13.73
N ALA A 786 20.95 -15.17 12.77
CA ALA A 786 21.35 -16.37 12.03
C ALA A 786 22.22 -16.05 10.79
N ASN A 787 22.71 -14.80 10.64
CA ASN A 787 23.52 -14.30 9.54
C ASN A 787 22.80 -14.29 8.16
N ASP A 788 21.46 -14.38 8.13
CA ASP A 788 20.66 -14.22 6.91
C ASP A 788 20.75 -12.78 6.39
N PRO A 789 20.69 -12.55 5.07
CA PRO A 789 20.66 -11.20 4.49
C PRO A 789 19.33 -10.51 4.79
N ALA A 790 19.39 -9.31 5.37
CA ALA A 790 18.22 -8.56 5.81
C ALA A 790 18.17 -7.12 5.26
N LEU A 791 16.97 -6.57 5.17
CA LEU A 791 16.68 -5.18 4.79
C LEU A 791 15.83 -4.52 5.87
N SER A 792 16.38 -3.47 6.48
CA SER A 792 15.66 -2.50 7.30
C SER A 792 14.94 -1.51 6.38
N LEU A 793 13.66 -1.23 6.65
CA LEU A 793 12.83 -0.24 5.95
C LEU A 793 11.96 0.53 6.94
N LYS A 794 12.23 1.82 7.11
CA LYS A 794 11.36 2.69 7.91
C LYS A 794 10.07 3.02 7.15
N PHE A 795 9.02 3.36 7.89
CA PHE A 795 7.74 3.82 7.34
C PHE A 795 7.17 4.97 8.18
N GLU A 796 6.40 5.85 7.55
CA GLU A 796 5.76 7.01 8.18
C GLU A 796 4.41 7.30 7.49
N ASN A 797 3.37 6.61 7.97
CA ASN A 797 2.01 6.62 7.45
C ASN A 797 1.06 7.28 8.48
N GLY A 798 1.19 8.60 8.61
CA GLY A 798 0.39 9.42 9.53
C GLY A 798 0.72 9.12 11.00
N ARG A 799 -0.16 8.40 11.70
CA ARG A 799 0.08 7.97 13.09
C ARG A 799 1.02 6.75 13.17
N PHE A 800 1.03 5.89 12.15
CA PHE A 800 1.85 4.69 12.12
C PHE A 800 3.25 5.06 11.62
N LYS A 801 4.22 5.09 12.54
CA LYS A 801 5.62 5.40 12.23
C LYS A 801 6.51 4.36 12.88
N GLY A 802 7.46 3.82 12.14
CA GLY A 802 8.21 2.67 12.63
C GLY A 802 9.28 2.14 11.70
N ASN A 803 9.71 0.90 11.96
CA ASN A 803 10.69 0.19 11.15
C ASN A 803 10.26 -1.27 10.89
N MET A 804 10.57 -1.76 9.70
CA MET A 804 10.40 -3.15 9.29
C MET A 804 11.77 -3.79 9.07
N VAL A 805 12.00 -5.00 9.59
CA VAL A 805 13.20 -5.78 9.26
C VAL A 805 12.78 -7.06 8.53
N LEU A 806 13.15 -7.12 7.26
CA LEU A 806 12.84 -8.18 6.30
C LEU A 806 14.06 -9.11 6.16
N SER A 807 13.98 -10.37 6.55
CA SER A 807 15.08 -11.36 6.37
C SER A 807 14.76 -12.32 5.24
N PHE A 808 15.62 -12.38 4.23
CA PHE A 808 15.38 -13.04 2.94
C PHE A 808 15.99 -14.45 2.87
N ALA A 809 15.62 -15.21 1.84
CA ALA A 809 16.19 -16.54 1.58
C ALA A 809 17.69 -16.46 1.28
N ASP A 810 18.09 -15.48 0.47
CA ASP A 810 19.47 -15.21 0.03
C ASP A 810 19.69 -13.71 -0.30
N GLU A 811 20.93 -13.35 -0.65
CA GLU A 811 21.32 -11.95 -0.87
C GLU A 811 20.88 -11.42 -2.24
N ALA A 812 20.70 -12.27 -3.26
CA ALA A 812 20.19 -11.87 -4.57
C ALA A 812 18.69 -11.53 -4.49
N GLU A 813 17.93 -12.28 -3.69
CA GLU A 813 16.53 -11.96 -3.39
C GLU A 813 16.37 -10.60 -2.69
N ARG A 814 17.17 -10.35 -1.63
CA ARG A 814 17.21 -9.05 -0.94
C ARG A 814 17.57 -7.92 -1.91
N LEU A 815 18.56 -8.13 -2.77
CA LEU A 815 18.98 -7.14 -3.78
C LEU A 815 17.89 -6.88 -4.83
N ARG A 816 17.17 -7.92 -5.29
CA ARG A 816 16.04 -7.78 -6.23
C ARG A 816 14.89 -6.99 -5.62
N MET A 817 14.51 -7.29 -4.38
CA MET A 817 13.48 -6.52 -3.66
C MET A 817 13.90 -5.04 -3.51
N HIS A 818 15.15 -4.80 -3.11
CA HIS A 818 15.69 -3.44 -2.98
C HIS A 818 15.69 -2.68 -4.31
N SER A 819 16.23 -3.24 -5.40
CA SER A 819 16.33 -2.56 -6.70
C SER A 819 14.97 -2.29 -7.35
N LEU A 820 13.96 -3.12 -7.09
CA LEU A 820 12.57 -2.82 -7.46
C LEU A 820 12.03 -1.63 -6.63
N LEU A 821 12.19 -1.65 -5.30
CA LEU A 821 11.71 -0.59 -4.41
C LEU A 821 12.33 0.79 -4.69
N ILE A 822 13.61 0.86 -5.09
CA ILE A 822 14.26 2.13 -5.46
C ILE A 822 14.09 2.50 -6.95
N GLY A 823 13.40 1.68 -7.73
CA GLY A 823 13.14 1.93 -9.15
C GLY A 823 14.38 1.82 -10.05
N THR A 824 15.34 0.93 -9.74
CA THR A 824 16.58 0.73 -10.52
C THR A 824 16.72 -0.66 -11.15
N ALA A 825 15.88 -1.63 -10.77
CA ALA A 825 15.81 -2.92 -11.45
C ALA A 825 15.32 -2.76 -12.90
N LEU A 826 15.95 -3.46 -13.85
CA LEU A 826 15.51 -3.52 -15.25
C LEU A 826 14.30 -4.48 -15.40
N ASP A 827 13.26 -4.04 -16.12
CA ASP A 827 12.14 -4.89 -16.55
C ASP A 827 12.46 -5.57 -17.91
N ARG A 828 11.56 -6.45 -18.37
CA ARG A 828 11.68 -7.13 -19.68
C ARG A 828 11.66 -6.13 -20.83
N GLY A 829 12.76 -6.10 -21.58
CA GLY A 829 12.92 -5.16 -22.70
C GLY A 829 13.39 -3.78 -22.27
N GLU A 830 13.87 -3.58 -21.04
CA GLU A 830 14.54 -2.33 -20.65
C GLU A 830 16.06 -2.47 -20.69
N SER A 831 16.74 -1.49 -21.30
CA SER A 831 18.19 -1.45 -21.47
C SER A 831 18.78 -0.16 -20.87
N VAL A 832 20.10 -0.16 -20.63
CA VAL A 832 20.82 1.02 -20.15
C VAL A 832 21.23 1.86 -21.34
N SER A 833 20.41 2.85 -21.69
CA SER A 833 20.61 3.74 -22.84
C SER A 833 21.82 4.68 -22.67
N GLY A 834 22.30 4.89 -21.44
CA GLY A 834 23.55 5.61 -21.16
C GLY A 834 23.94 5.60 -19.68
N GLU A 835 25.23 5.75 -19.39
CA GLU A 835 25.73 5.96 -18.03
C GLU A 835 26.93 6.93 -18.08
N ALA A 836 26.93 7.94 -17.21
CA ALA A 836 27.91 9.02 -17.20
C ALA A 836 28.29 9.43 -15.76
N PRO A 837 29.57 9.71 -15.46
CA PRO A 837 29.99 10.27 -14.17
C PRO A 837 29.53 11.72 -14.00
N LEU A 838 29.27 12.15 -12.76
CA LEU A 838 28.84 13.51 -12.41
C LEU A 838 29.91 14.22 -11.55
N GLN A 839 30.10 15.52 -11.77
CA GLN A 839 30.78 16.40 -10.82
C GLN A 839 29.82 17.09 -9.86
N GLY A 840 28.57 17.32 -10.28
CA GLY A 840 27.54 17.95 -9.47
C GLY A 840 26.18 18.00 -10.16
N VAL A 841 25.11 18.06 -9.35
CA VAL A 841 23.73 18.26 -9.80
C VAL A 841 23.02 19.22 -8.86
N TRP A 842 22.27 20.16 -9.42
CA TRP A 842 21.48 21.15 -8.68
C TRP A 842 20.04 21.19 -9.20
N PHE A 843 19.11 21.46 -8.29
CA PHE A 843 17.68 21.60 -8.55
C PHE A 843 17.25 23.00 -8.10
N SER A 844 16.73 23.83 -9.01
CA SER A 844 16.24 25.17 -8.69
C SER A 844 14.83 25.42 -9.23
N GLU A 845 14.03 26.22 -8.52
CA GLU A 845 12.72 26.71 -8.99
C GLU A 845 12.86 27.98 -9.85
N ARG A 846 14.10 28.48 -9.97
CA ARG A 846 14.49 29.76 -10.57
C ARG A 846 15.66 29.59 -11.53
N TYR A 847 15.75 30.44 -12.56
CA TYR A 847 16.89 30.50 -13.47
C TYR A 847 18.00 31.41 -12.90
N GLY A 848 19.27 31.18 -13.28
CA GLY A 848 20.44 31.88 -12.71
C GLY A 848 20.79 31.53 -11.24
N ASP A 849 19.86 30.95 -10.48
CA ASP A 849 19.92 30.71 -9.03
C ASP A 849 20.90 29.61 -8.57
N ALA A 850 21.81 29.17 -9.45
CA ALA A 850 22.84 28.16 -9.14
C ALA A 850 23.78 28.60 -7.99
N SER A 851 23.92 29.91 -7.77
CA SER A 851 24.68 30.51 -6.66
C SER A 851 24.04 30.31 -5.28
N ASN A 852 22.70 30.31 -5.18
CA ASN A 852 21.96 30.22 -3.90
C ASN A 852 21.62 28.78 -3.47
N LYS A 853 22.02 27.79 -4.28
CA LYS A 853 21.86 26.34 -4.04
C LYS A 853 20.43 25.79 -4.12
N GLY A 854 19.44 26.59 -4.57
CA GLY A 854 18.08 26.15 -4.87
C GLY A 854 17.45 25.26 -3.78
N LEU A 855 17.02 24.05 -4.14
CA LEU A 855 16.57 23.03 -3.20
C LEU A 855 17.76 22.45 -2.42
N GLN A 856 18.20 23.19 -1.40
CA GLN A 856 19.49 22.99 -0.73
C GLN A 856 19.74 21.55 -0.24
N ALA A 857 18.71 20.85 0.23
CA ALA A 857 18.81 19.46 0.71
C ALA A 857 19.21 18.46 -0.38
N LEU A 858 18.81 18.69 -1.64
CA LEU A 858 19.25 17.90 -2.80
C LEU A 858 20.64 18.35 -3.28
N SER A 859 20.93 19.65 -3.24
CA SER A 859 22.25 20.21 -3.60
C SER A 859 23.40 19.72 -2.71
N ALA A 860 23.08 19.26 -1.50
CA ALA A 860 24.05 18.80 -0.50
C ALA A 860 24.42 17.31 -0.65
N LEU A 861 23.83 16.59 -1.60
CA LEU A 861 24.10 15.17 -1.82
C LEU A 861 25.40 14.97 -2.62
N ALA A 862 26.20 13.99 -2.20
CA ALA A 862 27.46 13.65 -2.85
C ALA A 862 27.23 12.78 -4.10
N TRP A 863 26.75 13.42 -5.17
CA TRP A 863 26.52 12.81 -6.49
C TRP A 863 27.79 12.15 -7.04
N ASN A 864 27.62 11.01 -7.72
CA ASN A 864 28.71 10.20 -8.26
C ASN A 864 28.55 9.96 -9.76
N LYS A 865 27.37 9.46 -10.17
CA LYS A 865 27.06 9.16 -11.58
C LYS A 865 25.57 9.19 -11.86
N VAL A 866 25.21 9.26 -13.14
CA VAL A 866 23.85 9.16 -13.64
C VAL A 866 23.74 8.00 -14.64
N ARG A 867 22.66 7.23 -14.57
CA ARG A 867 22.30 6.17 -15.51
C ARG A 867 20.94 6.49 -16.12
N VAL A 868 20.84 6.42 -17.44
CA VAL A 868 19.58 6.47 -18.18
C VAL A 868 19.16 5.05 -18.52
N ILE A 869 17.93 4.69 -18.17
CA ILE A 869 17.31 3.41 -18.52
C ILE A 869 16.05 3.72 -19.31
N ASN A 870 15.81 2.99 -20.39
CA ASN A 870 14.59 3.13 -21.19
C ASN A 870 14.20 1.77 -21.79
N TYR A 871 13.06 1.71 -22.49
CA TYR A 871 12.67 0.55 -23.26
C TYR A 871 13.54 0.41 -24.53
N ASP A 872 14.06 -0.80 -24.72
CA ASP A 872 14.79 -1.26 -25.90
C ASP A 872 13.75 -1.60 -26.98
N ASN A 873 13.50 -0.63 -27.85
CA ASN A 873 12.59 -0.79 -28.98
C ASN A 873 13.28 -1.63 -30.07
N ASP A 874 12.54 -2.37 -30.91
CA ASP A 874 13.11 -3.21 -32.00
C ASP A 874 13.73 -2.39 -33.18
N GLY A 875 14.11 -1.14 -32.92
CA GLY A 875 14.80 -0.24 -33.84
C GLY A 875 15.95 0.48 -33.13
N ASP A 876 16.84 1.09 -33.91
CA ASP A 876 18.19 1.55 -33.54
C ASP A 876 18.27 2.64 -32.43
N LYS A 877 17.15 3.04 -31.79
CA LYS A 877 17.04 4.25 -30.94
C LYS A 877 15.99 4.14 -29.82
N PRO A 878 16.25 4.73 -28.64
CA PRO A 878 15.26 4.84 -27.55
C PRO A 878 14.15 5.85 -27.89
N SER A 879 12.91 5.54 -27.52
CA SER A 879 11.81 6.51 -27.56
C SER A 879 11.85 7.40 -26.33
N CYS A 880 12.10 8.71 -26.49
CA CYS A 880 12.24 9.64 -25.36
C CYS A 880 11.02 10.54 -25.12
N VAL A 881 10.03 10.53 -26.03
CA VAL A 881 8.78 11.29 -25.93
C VAL A 881 7.62 10.32 -25.77
N LEU A 882 6.66 10.64 -24.89
CA LEU A 882 5.59 9.77 -24.40
C LEU A 882 6.10 8.44 -23.80
N ALA A 883 7.35 8.43 -23.34
CA ALA A 883 8.02 7.26 -22.80
C ALA A 883 7.59 6.99 -21.34
N ASP A 884 6.88 5.89 -21.11
CA ASP A 884 6.46 5.47 -19.76
C ASP A 884 7.59 4.79 -18.97
N ARG A 885 8.61 4.26 -19.66
CA ARG A 885 9.78 3.58 -19.05
C ARG A 885 11.06 4.41 -18.95
N LEU A 886 11.14 5.59 -19.60
CA LEU A 886 12.34 6.43 -19.54
C LEU A 886 12.58 6.95 -18.11
N ARG A 887 13.70 6.55 -17.52
CA ARG A 887 14.10 6.95 -16.16
C ARG A 887 15.57 7.28 -16.05
N VAL A 888 15.85 8.32 -15.29
CA VAL A 888 17.18 8.82 -14.96
C VAL A 888 17.45 8.50 -13.49
N VAL A 889 18.41 7.62 -13.26
CA VAL A 889 18.86 7.17 -11.94
C VAL A 889 20.14 7.92 -11.59
N TYR A 890 20.06 8.80 -10.60
CA TYR A 890 21.20 9.51 -10.02
C TYR A 890 21.71 8.69 -8.82
N GLU A 891 22.97 8.26 -8.86
CA GLU A 891 23.63 7.58 -7.75
C GLU A 891 24.47 8.58 -6.95
N PHE A 892 24.28 8.60 -5.63
CA PHE A 892 25.09 9.37 -4.68
C PHE A 892 25.61 8.45 -3.57
N LYS A 893 26.67 8.87 -2.87
CA LYS A 893 27.41 8.00 -1.92
C LYS A 893 26.54 7.34 -0.83
N GLU A 894 25.45 7.97 -0.42
CA GLU A 894 24.51 7.49 0.61
C GLU A 894 23.15 6.97 0.05
N GLY A 895 22.92 6.91 -1.27
CA GLY A 895 21.61 6.53 -1.82
C GLY A 895 21.41 6.76 -3.32
N THR A 896 20.14 6.80 -3.73
CA THR A 896 19.74 6.96 -5.14
C THR A 896 18.51 7.84 -5.29
N LEU A 897 18.46 8.63 -6.37
CA LEU A 897 17.26 9.33 -6.84
C LEU A 897 16.88 8.74 -8.20
N THR A 898 15.63 8.34 -8.38
CA THR A 898 15.08 7.82 -9.63
C THR A 898 14.00 8.77 -10.12
N ASP A 899 14.23 9.34 -11.31
CA ASP A 899 13.43 10.36 -11.97
C ASP A 899 12.83 9.79 -13.25
N ARG A 900 11.50 9.78 -13.37
CA ARG A 900 10.80 9.27 -14.56
C ARG A 900 10.49 10.43 -15.52
N ILE A 901 10.85 10.30 -16.79
CA ILE A 901 10.71 11.36 -17.81
C ILE A 901 9.58 10.98 -18.77
N ASN A 902 8.35 10.98 -18.26
CA ASN A 902 7.14 10.79 -19.06
C ASN A 902 6.57 12.15 -19.52
N VAL A 903 7.06 12.59 -20.68
CA VAL A 903 6.83 13.92 -21.29
C VAL A 903 6.02 13.82 -22.57
N ALA A 904 5.14 14.78 -22.84
CA ALA A 904 4.49 14.97 -24.14
C ALA A 904 5.36 15.79 -25.11
N PRO A 905 5.07 15.79 -26.43
CA PRO A 905 5.80 16.63 -27.39
C PRO A 905 5.81 18.11 -26.99
N GLY A 906 6.98 18.73 -26.98
CA GLY A 906 7.18 20.12 -26.53
C GLY A 906 7.47 20.30 -25.02
N GLU A 907 7.31 19.25 -24.19
CA GLU A 907 7.54 19.34 -22.74
C GLU A 907 9.02 19.19 -22.34
N LEU A 908 9.84 18.49 -23.12
CA LEU A 908 11.27 18.32 -22.83
C LEU A 908 12.09 19.49 -23.38
N LYS A 909 12.59 20.36 -22.49
CA LYS A 909 13.38 21.53 -22.86
C LYS A 909 14.76 21.52 -22.20
N LEU A 910 15.80 21.87 -22.94
CA LEU A 910 17.18 21.93 -22.48
C LEU A 910 17.88 23.25 -22.80
N ARG A 911 18.94 23.58 -22.04
CA ARG A 911 19.86 24.69 -22.31
C ARG A 911 21.29 24.23 -22.05
N LEU A 912 22.19 24.56 -22.96
CA LEU A 912 23.63 24.43 -22.72
C LEU A 912 24.19 25.74 -22.16
N ASP A 913 25.10 25.63 -21.20
CA ASP A 913 25.83 26.78 -20.66
C ASP A 913 26.88 27.25 -21.68
N VAL A 914 27.03 28.57 -21.84
CA VAL A 914 27.97 29.18 -22.80
C VAL A 914 29.39 29.30 -22.22
N GLN A 915 29.48 29.48 -20.90
CA GLN A 915 30.76 29.61 -20.17
C GLN A 915 31.29 28.27 -19.69
N ASN A 916 30.42 27.31 -19.35
CA ASN A 916 30.81 25.97 -18.91
C ASN A 916 30.47 24.89 -19.96
N PRO A 917 31.43 24.42 -20.78
CA PRO A 917 31.16 23.45 -21.84
C PRO A 917 30.69 22.08 -21.34
N SER A 918 30.92 21.71 -20.08
CA SER A 918 30.41 20.46 -19.48
C SER A 918 29.17 20.63 -18.60
N CYS A 919 28.48 21.77 -18.71
CA CYS A 919 27.21 22.03 -18.03
C CYS A 919 26.01 21.93 -19.01
N LEU A 920 24.99 21.18 -18.58
CA LEU A 920 23.69 21.00 -19.24
C LEU A 920 22.57 21.32 -18.24
N MET A 921 21.57 22.10 -18.65
CA MET A 921 20.36 22.37 -17.87
C MET A 921 19.16 21.72 -18.54
N VAL A 922 18.35 20.98 -17.78
CA VAL A 922 17.09 20.38 -18.25
C VAL A 922 15.93 20.97 -17.45
N PHE A 923 14.95 21.56 -18.14
CA PHE A 923 13.71 22.03 -17.53
C PHE A 923 12.72 20.89 -17.33
N ARG A 924 12.00 20.89 -16.21
CA ARG A 924 10.99 19.88 -15.86
C ARG A 924 9.78 20.49 -15.16
N GLN A 925 8.61 19.98 -15.53
CA GLN A 925 7.30 20.26 -14.97
C GLN A 925 7.22 19.82 -13.48
N PRO A 926 6.22 20.29 -12.71
CA PRO A 926 5.93 19.76 -11.37
C PRO A 926 5.72 18.24 -11.41
N GLN A 927 6.54 17.49 -10.67
CA GLN A 927 6.69 16.04 -10.82
C GLN A 927 6.14 15.28 -9.60
N THR A 928 5.29 14.28 -9.84
CA THR A 928 4.61 13.53 -8.77
C THR A 928 5.07 12.07 -8.62
N ASP A 929 6.04 11.63 -9.44
CA ASP A 929 6.38 10.23 -9.68
C ASP A 929 7.88 9.89 -9.50
N ILE A 930 8.62 10.80 -8.86
CA ILE A 930 10.02 10.65 -8.47
C ILE A 930 10.19 9.67 -7.30
N THR A 931 11.34 9.01 -7.16
CA THR A 931 11.63 8.11 -6.02
C THR A 931 13.01 8.42 -5.46
N LEU A 932 13.09 8.85 -4.19
CA LEU A 932 14.34 9.08 -3.48
C LEU A 932 14.53 8.01 -2.40
N ALA A 933 15.71 7.39 -2.35
CA ALA A 933 16.08 6.40 -1.35
C ALA A 933 17.42 6.75 -0.68
N VAL A 934 17.50 6.59 0.64
CA VAL A 934 18.64 7.02 1.46
C VAL A 934 19.01 5.95 2.49
N THR A 935 20.30 5.69 2.66
CA THR A 935 20.80 4.75 3.67
C THR A 935 20.67 5.28 5.09
N GLU A 936 20.19 4.43 6.00
CA GLU A 936 19.95 4.80 7.41
C GLU A 936 21.22 5.23 8.18
N ALA A 937 22.39 4.74 7.77
CA ALA A 937 23.65 4.94 8.49
C ALA A 937 24.02 6.42 8.72
N ASN A 938 23.58 7.32 7.84
CA ASN A 938 23.83 8.76 7.93
C ASN A 938 22.54 9.61 7.90
N SER A 939 21.34 9.01 8.06
CA SER A 939 20.06 9.71 7.96
C SER A 939 19.77 10.57 9.21
N SER A 940 20.42 11.75 9.31
CA SER A 940 20.06 12.74 10.33
C SER A 940 18.61 13.20 10.15
N ARG A 941 17.90 13.47 11.25
CA ARG A 941 16.48 13.88 11.19
C ARG A 941 16.29 15.15 10.34
N ASN A 942 17.25 16.07 10.42
CA ASN A 942 17.26 17.32 9.67
C ASN A 942 17.37 17.07 8.15
N LEU A 943 18.26 16.14 7.74
CA LEU A 943 18.39 15.76 6.32
C LEU A 943 17.09 15.16 5.79
N SER A 944 16.48 14.20 6.50
CA SER A 944 15.23 13.59 6.03
C SER A 944 14.09 14.61 5.93
N GLY A 945 13.99 15.57 6.85
CA GLY A 945 12.98 16.64 6.77
C GLY A 945 13.19 17.55 5.56
N GLY A 946 14.43 18.01 5.35
CA GLY A 946 14.78 18.84 4.20
C GLY A 946 14.59 18.12 2.85
N LEU A 947 14.85 16.81 2.79
CA LEU A 947 14.61 16.01 1.59
C LEU A 947 13.11 15.86 1.30
N SER A 948 12.26 15.58 2.31
CA SER A 948 10.80 15.57 2.12
C SER A 948 10.28 16.93 1.65
N GLN A 949 10.81 18.04 2.19
CA GLN A 949 10.46 19.39 1.75
C GLN A 949 10.86 19.63 0.29
N ALA A 950 12.06 19.21 -0.12
CA ALA A 950 12.52 19.33 -1.51
C ALA A 950 11.69 18.48 -2.49
N LEU A 951 11.26 17.27 -2.10
CA LEU A 951 10.36 16.43 -2.90
C LEU A 951 8.97 17.07 -3.05
N GLU A 952 8.47 17.74 -2.01
CA GLU A 952 7.19 18.46 -2.07
C GLU A 952 7.30 19.73 -2.95
N SER A 953 8.40 20.48 -2.91
CA SER A 953 8.69 21.55 -3.88
C SER A 953 8.73 21.03 -5.32
N VAL A 954 9.45 19.92 -5.59
CA VAL A 954 9.49 19.29 -6.92
C VAL A 954 8.10 18.88 -7.42
N LYS A 955 7.16 18.59 -6.51
CA LYS A 955 5.75 18.27 -6.82
C LYS A 955 4.86 19.48 -7.07
N GLN A 956 5.20 20.65 -6.53
CA GLN A 956 4.38 21.88 -6.66
C GLN A 956 4.92 22.82 -7.75
N SER A 957 6.24 22.93 -7.88
CA SER A 957 6.94 23.90 -8.72
C SER A 957 7.55 23.24 -9.96
N ALA A 958 7.60 23.99 -11.07
CA ALA A 958 8.50 23.63 -12.17
C ALA A 958 9.96 23.84 -11.75
N THR A 959 10.87 23.01 -12.23
CA THR A 959 12.27 22.98 -11.79
C THR A 959 13.25 22.94 -12.96
N ILE A 960 14.42 23.53 -12.76
CA ILE A 960 15.59 23.37 -13.64
C ILE A 960 16.57 22.42 -12.95
N ARG A 961 17.06 21.44 -13.70
CA ARG A 961 18.02 20.43 -13.27
C ARG A 961 19.33 20.68 -13.99
N THR A 962 20.30 21.22 -13.27
CA THR A 962 21.63 21.53 -13.82
C THR A 962 22.54 20.35 -13.53
N PHE A 963 23.19 19.83 -14.57
CA PHE A 963 24.14 18.71 -14.52
C PHE A 963 25.52 19.22 -14.92
N MET A 964 26.55 18.94 -14.12
CA MET A 964 27.94 19.23 -14.47
C MET A 964 28.72 17.92 -14.63
N PHE A 965 29.27 17.71 -15.82
CA PHE A 965 29.99 16.50 -16.20
C PHE A 965 31.51 16.69 -16.16
N PRO A 966 32.32 15.63 -15.98
CA PRO A 966 33.78 15.74 -16.00
C PRO A 966 34.38 16.19 -17.33
N ASN A 967 33.66 15.99 -18.44
CA ASN A 967 34.04 16.44 -19.78
C ASN A 967 32.80 16.49 -20.69
N ILE A 968 32.96 17.06 -21.89
CA ILE A 968 31.89 17.29 -22.86
C ILE A 968 31.32 16.00 -23.50
N LYS A 969 32.13 14.92 -23.60
CA LYS A 969 31.70 13.64 -24.19
C LYS A 969 30.67 12.94 -23.30
N GLU A 970 30.85 12.99 -21.97
CA GLU A 970 29.88 12.43 -21.02
C GLU A 970 28.56 13.21 -21.04
N LEU A 971 28.63 14.54 -21.24
CA LEU A 971 27.44 15.39 -21.47
C LEU A 971 26.70 14.96 -22.74
N HIS A 972 27.40 14.84 -23.88
CA HIS A 972 26.78 14.42 -25.15
C HIS A 972 26.18 13.01 -25.08
N ALA A 973 26.83 12.09 -24.36
CA ALA A 973 26.30 10.74 -24.13
C ALA A 973 25.00 10.76 -23.31
N PHE A 974 24.96 11.56 -22.24
CA PHE A 974 23.75 11.74 -21.43
C PHE A 974 22.63 12.44 -22.19
N GLU A 975 22.94 13.53 -22.92
CA GLU A 975 22.00 14.26 -23.77
C GLU A 975 21.38 13.36 -24.84
N THR A 976 22.20 12.56 -25.53
CA THR A 976 21.74 11.58 -26.52
C THR A 976 20.81 10.55 -25.87
N ALA A 977 21.12 10.08 -24.66
CA ALA A 977 20.33 9.07 -23.96
C ALA A 977 18.97 9.60 -23.46
N ILE A 978 18.83 10.89 -23.10
CA ILE A 978 17.55 11.46 -22.64
C ILE A 978 16.71 12.11 -23.75
N THR A 979 17.28 12.40 -24.92
CA THR A 979 16.56 13.04 -26.05
C THR A 979 16.39 12.14 -27.28
N GLY A 980 17.27 11.17 -27.48
CA GLY A 980 17.39 10.40 -28.73
C GLY A 980 18.05 11.18 -29.88
N PHE A 981 18.57 12.40 -29.64
CA PHE A 981 19.30 13.20 -30.63
C PHE A 981 20.80 13.00 -30.47
N LYS A 982 21.48 12.61 -31.55
CA LYS A 982 22.94 12.46 -31.56
C LYS A 982 23.61 13.81 -31.79
N VAL A 983 24.51 14.21 -30.89
CA VAL A 983 25.36 15.38 -31.09
C VAL A 983 26.41 15.09 -32.18
N LEU A 984 26.53 16.01 -33.15
CA LEU A 984 27.52 15.97 -34.24
C LEU A 984 28.62 17.02 -34.05
N PHE A 985 28.25 18.23 -33.63
CA PHE A 985 29.15 19.35 -33.36
C PHE A 985 28.78 20.03 -32.05
N ASP A 986 29.79 20.51 -31.31
CA ASP A 986 29.66 21.45 -30.19
C ASP A 986 30.94 22.31 -30.14
N GLY A 987 30.78 23.62 -29.94
CA GLY A 987 31.86 24.61 -29.93
C GLY A 987 31.34 26.05 -29.78
N THR A 988 32.23 27.00 -29.50
CA THR A 988 31.86 28.39 -29.21
C THR A 988 32.29 29.31 -30.34
N ALA A 989 31.31 29.87 -31.05
CA ALA A 989 31.56 30.94 -32.00
C ALA A 989 31.84 32.25 -31.26
N ALA A 990 32.82 33.00 -31.76
CA ALA A 990 33.24 34.29 -31.21
C ALA A 990 32.37 35.47 -31.67
N ALA A 991 31.51 35.26 -32.68
CA ALA A 991 30.36 36.09 -32.97
C ALA A 991 29.30 35.30 -33.78
N PHE A 992 28.02 35.60 -33.54
CA PHE A 992 26.89 35.09 -34.32
C PHE A 992 26.05 36.27 -34.80
N ALA A 993 25.80 36.39 -36.10
CA ALA A 993 25.13 37.55 -36.68
C ALA A 993 23.99 37.18 -37.63
N ILE A 994 22.91 37.95 -37.57
CA ILE A 994 21.72 37.86 -38.45
C ILE A 994 21.63 39.16 -39.26
N SER A 995 21.65 39.07 -40.59
CA SER A 995 21.69 40.24 -41.47
C SER A 995 20.29 40.72 -41.84
N ARG A 996 19.48 41.11 -40.85
CA ARG A 996 18.03 41.26 -41.03
C ARG A 996 17.61 42.26 -42.12
N ARG A 997 16.92 41.77 -43.14
CA ARG A 997 16.35 42.55 -44.25
C ARG A 997 15.21 43.44 -43.74
N ARG A 998 15.08 44.66 -44.29
CA ARG A 998 13.96 45.57 -43.97
C ARG A 998 12.98 45.60 -45.14
N MET A 999 11.71 45.33 -44.87
CA MET A 999 10.60 45.24 -45.84
C MET A 999 10.43 46.46 -46.79
N VAL A 1000 11.01 47.62 -46.48
CA VAL A 1000 10.77 48.88 -47.21
C VAL A 1000 12.07 49.65 -47.53
N VAL A 1001 13.26 49.16 -47.13
CA VAL A 1001 14.53 49.88 -47.36
C VAL A 1001 15.68 48.88 -47.59
N PRO A 1002 16.58 49.07 -48.60
CA PRO A 1002 17.76 48.22 -48.85
C PRO A 1002 18.88 48.25 -47.78
N ILE A 1003 18.55 48.49 -46.50
CA ILE A 1003 19.49 48.59 -45.38
C ILE A 1003 19.24 47.41 -44.42
N HIS A 1004 20.14 46.42 -44.48
CA HIS A 1004 20.15 45.31 -43.53
C HIS A 1004 20.46 45.81 -42.12
N LYS A 1005 19.59 45.55 -41.13
CA LYS A 1005 19.94 45.75 -39.71
C LYS A 1005 20.67 44.49 -39.24
N LYS A 1006 22.01 44.51 -39.27
CA LYS A 1006 22.81 43.47 -38.64
C LYS A 1006 22.46 43.40 -37.14
N TRP A 1007 22.01 42.23 -36.69
CA TRP A 1007 22.00 41.84 -35.29
C TRP A 1007 23.25 40.99 -35.05
N GLU A 1008 23.91 41.14 -33.91
CA GLU A 1008 25.16 40.43 -33.60
C GLU A 1008 25.21 40.12 -32.11
N ALA A 1009 25.41 38.84 -31.80
CA ALA A 1009 25.76 38.33 -30.48
C ALA A 1009 27.28 38.13 -30.40
N GLY A 1010 27.83 38.22 -29.19
CA GLY A 1010 29.21 37.88 -28.89
C GLY A 1010 29.45 36.37 -28.83
N ALA A 1011 30.04 35.90 -27.73
CA ALA A 1011 30.24 34.47 -27.50
C ALA A 1011 28.91 33.72 -27.59
N THR A 1012 28.88 32.71 -28.46
CA THR A 1012 27.68 31.92 -28.77
C THR A 1012 28.07 30.45 -28.82
N ARG A 1013 27.54 29.63 -27.92
CA ARG A 1013 27.72 28.18 -27.99
C ARG A 1013 26.80 27.62 -29.07
N ILE A 1014 27.37 26.91 -30.02
CA ILE A 1014 26.68 26.34 -31.18
C ILE A 1014 26.82 24.83 -31.12
N GLN A 1015 25.69 24.15 -31.23
CA GLN A 1015 25.60 22.71 -31.30
C GLN A 1015 24.88 22.31 -32.60
N VAL A 1016 25.31 21.21 -33.23
CA VAL A 1016 24.53 20.55 -34.29
C VAL A 1016 24.17 19.17 -33.81
N VAL A 1017 22.87 18.88 -33.79
CA VAL A 1017 22.30 17.61 -33.34
C VAL A 1017 21.49 16.96 -34.46
N GLN A 1018 21.34 15.64 -34.44
CA GLN A 1018 20.62 14.90 -35.49
C GLN A 1018 19.80 13.74 -34.93
N GLN A 1019 18.55 13.63 -35.42
CA GLN A 1019 17.66 12.48 -35.25
C GLN A 1019 17.06 12.14 -36.62
N ASP A 1020 16.96 10.85 -36.96
CA ASP A 1020 16.37 10.33 -38.21
C ASP A 1020 16.73 11.07 -39.52
N GLY A 1021 17.99 11.50 -39.63
CA GLY A 1021 18.52 12.25 -40.78
C GLY A 1021 18.16 13.74 -40.78
N VAL A 1022 17.28 14.18 -39.89
CA VAL A 1022 16.95 15.58 -39.64
C VAL A 1022 18.01 16.18 -38.72
N SER A 1023 18.79 17.12 -39.25
CA SER A 1023 19.75 17.90 -38.46
C SER A 1023 19.12 19.20 -37.94
N GLN A 1024 19.47 19.61 -36.73
CA GLN A 1024 19.11 20.89 -36.14
C GLN A 1024 20.38 21.63 -35.69
N LEU A 1025 20.39 22.95 -35.85
CA LEU A 1025 21.38 23.85 -35.26
C LEU A 1025 20.76 24.53 -34.04
N LEU A 1026 21.46 24.45 -32.92
CA LEU A 1026 21.11 25.10 -31.66
C LEU A 1026 22.17 26.16 -31.36
N ALA A 1027 21.74 27.37 -31.03
CA ALA A 1027 22.60 28.48 -30.65
C ALA A 1027 22.16 29.04 -29.30
N PHE A 1028 23.09 29.06 -28.34
CA PHE A 1028 22.90 29.62 -27.00
C PHE A 1028 23.76 30.88 -26.86
N PHE A 1029 23.13 31.99 -26.49
CA PHE A 1029 23.77 33.30 -26.41
C PHE A 1029 24.15 33.65 -24.97
N GLU A 1030 25.27 34.33 -24.81
CA GLU A 1030 25.63 35.08 -23.60
C GLU A 1030 25.00 36.49 -23.68
N ASP A 1031 25.74 37.46 -24.23
CA ASP A 1031 25.32 38.85 -24.33
C ASP A 1031 24.59 39.13 -25.66
N PHE A 1032 23.29 38.82 -25.72
CA PHE A 1032 22.45 39.16 -26.87
C PHE A 1032 21.12 39.80 -26.48
N SER A 1033 20.98 41.09 -26.80
CA SER A 1033 19.81 41.93 -26.47
C SER A 1033 18.53 41.61 -27.24
N HIS A 1034 18.54 40.58 -28.09
CA HIS A 1034 17.38 40.12 -28.84
C HIS A 1034 16.94 38.69 -28.45
N GLY A 1035 17.72 37.94 -27.67
CA GLY A 1035 17.23 36.71 -27.04
C GLY A 1035 18.30 35.79 -26.46
N GLN A 1036 17.87 34.79 -25.69
CA GLN A 1036 18.78 33.91 -24.92
C GLN A 1036 19.20 32.63 -25.64
N CYS A 1037 18.45 32.18 -26.65
CA CYS A 1037 18.79 31.07 -27.53
C CYS A 1037 17.94 31.10 -28.82
N MET A 1038 18.31 30.28 -29.80
CA MET A 1038 17.47 29.88 -30.94
C MET A 1038 17.83 28.47 -31.42
N GLY A 1039 16.85 27.73 -31.92
CA GLY A 1039 17.04 26.41 -32.54
C GLY A 1039 16.25 26.31 -33.84
N PHE A 1040 16.85 25.72 -34.88
CA PHE A 1040 16.18 25.54 -36.18
C PHE A 1040 16.74 24.35 -36.97
N HIS A 1041 15.92 23.84 -37.89
CA HIS A 1041 16.29 22.75 -38.78
C HIS A 1041 17.31 23.18 -39.84
N LEU A 1042 18.34 22.36 -40.07
CA LEU A 1042 19.21 22.42 -41.24
C LEU A 1042 18.75 21.38 -42.27
N LYS A 1043 18.73 21.73 -43.56
CA LYS A 1043 18.25 20.87 -44.65
C LYS A 1043 19.29 20.73 -45.75
N GLY A 1044 19.24 19.62 -46.48
CA GLY A 1044 20.07 19.41 -47.68
C GLY A 1044 19.83 20.40 -48.83
N THR A 1045 18.81 21.26 -48.72
CA THR A 1045 18.50 22.37 -49.63
C THR A 1045 19.20 23.68 -49.28
N ASP A 1046 19.79 23.79 -48.09
CA ASP A 1046 20.25 25.06 -47.55
C ASP A 1046 21.63 25.40 -48.13
N VAL A 1047 21.88 26.70 -48.34
CA VAL A 1047 23.09 27.17 -49.02
C VAL A 1047 24.10 27.68 -47.99
N PHE A 1048 25.22 26.99 -47.91
CA PHE A 1048 26.33 27.33 -47.03
C PHE A 1048 27.50 27.93 -47.85
N GLU A 1049 28.05 29.07 -47.41
CA GLU A 1049 29.26 29.67 -48.01
C GLU A 1049 30.32 29.90 -46.93
N SER A 1050 31.56 29.45 -47.15
CA SER A 1050 32.68 29.77 -46.27
C SER A 1050 33.31 31.11 -46.65
N PHE A 1051 33.77 31.87 -45.65
CA PHE A 1051 34.43 33.16 -45.85
C PHE A 1051 35.41 33.44 -44.70
N ASN A 1052 36.39 34.32 -44.90
CA ASN A 1052 37.27 34.78 -43.81
C ASN A 1052 37.12 36.29 -43.64
N ARG A 1053 37.07 36.77 -42.39
CA ARG A 1053 36.84 38.18 -42.04
C ARG A 1053 37.72 38.61 -40.88
N SER A 1054 38.61 39.59 -41.12
CA SER A 1054 39.47 40.18 -40.08
C SER A 1054 40.28 39.14 -39.27
N GLY A 1055 40.78 38.09 -39.93
CA GLY A 1055 41.50 36.97 -39.30
C GLY A 1055 40.61 35.86 -38.74
N LYS A 1056 39.29 36.08 -38.58
CA LYS A 1056 38.33 35.07 -38.12
C LYS A 1056 37.79 34.21 -39.26
N ALA A 1057 37.51 32.94 -38.96
CA ALA A 1057 36.99 31.93 -39.86
C ALA A 1057 35.45 31.95 -39.88
N GLY A 1058 34.84 32.13 -41.04
CA GLY A 1058 33.41 32.38 -41.19
C GLY A 1058 32.65 31.30 -41.93
N LEU A 1059 31.42 31.04 -41.48
CA LEU A 1059 30.40 30.27 -42.19
C LEU A 1059 29.15 31.14 -42.35
N LYS A 1060 28.68 31.32 -43.59
CA LYS A 1060 27.41 31.96 -43.92
C LYS A 1060 26.36 30.90 -44.21
N ILE A 1061 25.15 31.08 -43.69
CA ILE A 1061 23.94 30.38 -44.13
C ILE A 1061 23.08 31.40 -44.90
N ASP A 1062 22.85 31.14 -46.18
CA ASP A 1062 22.12 32.01 -47.11
C ASP A 1062 20.60 31.78 -46.97
N ASP A 1063 19.80 32.84 -46.80
CA ASP A 1063 18.33 32.75 -46.61
C ASP A 1063 17.87 31.76 -45.52
N ALA A 1064 18.59 31.69 -44.40
CA ALA A 1064 18.33 30.75 -43.31
C ALA A 1064 16.96 30.99 -42.66
N LYS A 1065 16.24 29.91 -42.32
CA LYS A 1065 14.84 29.96 -41.85
C LYS A 1065 14.74 29.56 -40.40
N PHE A 1066 14.37 30.49 -39.53
CA PHE A 1066 14.49 30.34 -38.08
C PHE A 1066 13.34 31.00 -37.29
N PRO A 1067 13.07 30.55 -36.06
CA PRO A 1067 12.23 31.28 -35.11
C PRO A 1067 13.00 32.47 -34.53
N LEU A 1068 12.32 33.59 -34.27
CA LEU A 1068 12.96 34.74 -33.64
C LEU A 1068 13.44 34.40 -32.22
N PRO A 1069 14.69 34.75 -31.85
CA PRO A 1069 15.16 34.66 -30.47
C PRO A 1069 14.23 35.41 -29.50
N LYS A 1070 14.09 34.88 -28.29
CA LYS A 1070 13.19 35.42 -27.25
C LYS A 1070 13.97 36.08 -26.13
N THR A 1071 13.61 37.31 -25.78
CA THR A 1071 14.14 38.02 -24.62
C THR A 1071 13.50 37.51 -23.34
N LEU A 1072 14.32 37.15 -22.34
CA LEU A 1072 13.85 36.95 -20.98
C LEU A 1072 13.33 38.27 -20.40
N ALA A 1073 12.25 38.24 -19.62
CA ALA A 1073 11.70 39.45 -19.01
C ALA A 1073 12.54 39.86 -17.78
N PRO A 1074 12.69 41.16 -17.47
CA PRO A 1074 13.53 41.60 -16.35
C PRO A 1074 13.07 41.06 -14.98
N ASP A 1075 11.76 40.81 -14.83
CA ASP A 1075 11.14 40.33 -13.58
C ASP A 1075 10.85 38.81 -13.57
N SER A 1076 11.26 38.04 -14.60
CA SER A 1076 10.90 36.62 -14.71
C SER A 1076 11.83 35.70 -13.89
N ASP A 1077 11.58 35.63 -12.59
CA ASP A 1077 12.23 34.73 -11.63
C ASP A 1077 11.99 33.23 -11.93
N SER A 1078 10.85 32.87 -12.52
CA SER A 1078 10.37 31.47 -12.51
C SER A 1078 11.01 30.56 -13.56
N ALA A 1079 11.25 29.29 -13.19
CA ALA A 1079 11.75 28.25 -14.10
C ALA A 1079 10.91 28.11 -15.39
N GLN A 1080 9.58 28.27 -15.32
CA GLN A 1080 8.69 28.19 -16.49
C GLN A 1080 8.97 29.31 -17.49
N GLN A 1081 8.95 30.57 -17.03
CA GLN A 1081 9.20 31.73 -17.89
C GLN A 1081 10.60 31.70 -18.52
N ALA A 1082 11.60 31.23 -17.75
CA ALA A 1082 12.94 31.00 -18.26
C ALA A 1082 12.97 29.89 -19.34
N ALA A 1083 12.23 28.80 -19.15
CA ALA A 1083 12.12 27.72 -20.13
C ALA A 1083 11.36 28.10 -21.42
N ASP A 1084 10.58 29.18 -21.39
CA ASP A 1084 9.86 29.69 -22.56
C ASP A 1084 10.66 30.73 -23.37
N ALA A 1085 11.79 31.23 -22.84
CA ALA A 1085 12.65 32.22 -23.49
C ALA A 1085 14.13 31.80 -23.67
N ALA A 1086 14.66 30.90 -22.84
CA ALA A 1086 16.10 30.57 -22.77
C ALA A 1086 16.45 29.07 -22.94
N PHE A 1087 15.45 28.20 -23.09
CA PHE A 1087 15.62 26.75 -23.32
C PHE A 1087 14.99 26.34 -24.66
N LEU A 1088 15.53 25.29 -25.28
CA LEU A 1088 15.10 24.75 -26.57
C LEU A 1088 14.49 23.35 -26.41
N CYS A 1089 13.50 23.04 -27.24
CA CYS A 1089 12.92 21.70 -27.40
C CYS A 1089 13.37 21.13 -28.75
N LEU A 1090 13.75 19.85 -28.78
CA LEU A 1090 14.30 19.18 -29.98
C LEU A 1090 13.24 18.38 -30.75
N ASP A 1091 12.27 17.79 -30.03
CA ASP A 1091 11.18 16.97 -30.56
C ASP A 1091 10.05 17.79 -31.20
N LEU A 1092 9.80 19.00 -30.69
CA LEU A 1092 8.85 19.97 -31.25
C LEU A 1092 9.50 21.37 -31.34
N PRO A 1093 10.47 21.56 -32.25
CA PRO A 1093 11.16 22.83 -32.42
C PRO A 1093 10.24 23.89 -33.02
N GLU A 1094 10.52 25.16 -32.70
CA GLU A 1094 9.63 26.26 -33.05
C GLU A 1094 9.56 26.53 -34.57
N LEU A 1095 8.36 26.87 -35.06
CA LEU A 1095 8.13 27.13 -36.48
C LEU A 1095 8.89 28.39 -36.92
N PRO A 1096 9.60 28.36 -38.07
CA PRO A 1096 10.35 29.50 -38.56
C PRO A 1096 9.42 30.63 -39.02
N GLY A 1097 9.59 31.81 -38.43
CA GLY A 1097 8.78 33.01 -38.71
C GLY A 1097 9.50 34.07 -39.55
N GLU A 1098 10.82 33.97 -39.70
CA GLU A 1098 11.68 34.89 -40.46
C GLU A 1098 12.61 34.12 -41.39
N HIS A 1099 13.19 34.80 -42.38
CA HIS A 1099 14.26 34.26 -43.20
C HIS A 1099 15.31 35.33 -43.57
N ASP A 1100 16.57 35.11 -43.19
CA ASP A 1100 17.66 36.08 -43.30
C ASP A 1100 19.03 35.39 -43.38
N ASP A 1101 20.04 36.12 -43.85
CA ASP A 1101 21.41 35.63 -43.93
C ASP A 1101 22.07 35.55 -42.54
N ILE A 1102 22.38 34.34 -42.07
CA ILE A 1102 23.13 34.10 -40.84
C ILE A 1102 24.64 34.06 -41.14
N SER A 1103 25.46 34.57 -40.23
CA SER A 1103 26.92 34.52 -40.30
C SER A 1103 27.51 34.14 -38.94
N ILE A 1104 28.23 33.02 -38.90
CA ILE A 1104 28.90 32.46 -37.73
C ILE A 1104 30.41 32.71 -37.90
N LEU A 1105 31.08 33.17 -36.84
CA LEU A 1105 32.52 33.50 -36.85
C LEU A 1105 33.25 32.79 -35.71
N PHE A 1106 34.29 32.02 -36.05
CA PHE A 1106 35.21 31.35 -35.13
C PHE A 1106 36.59 32.02 -35.15
N ASP A 1107 37.33 31.97 -34.04
CA ASP A 1107 38.69 32.50 -33.96
C ASP A 1107 39.74 31.61 -34.66
N ASN A 1108 39.34 30.40 -35.05
CA ASN A 1108 40.19 29.34 -35.55
C ASN A 1108 39.51 28.57 -36.71
N GLU A 1109 40.22 28.40 -37.83
CA GLU A 1109 39.68 27.71 -39.02
C GLU A 1109 39.26 26.26 -38.73
N ALA A 1110 39.97 25.58 -37.83
CA ALA A 1110 39.66 24.21 -37.43
C ALA A 1110 38.26 24.04 -36.78
N GLU A 1111 37.67 25.08 -36.18
CA GLU A 1111 36.31 24.98 -35.61
C GLU A 1111 35.23 25.23 -36.65
N ARG A 1112 35.45 26.20 -37.55
CA ARG A 1112 34.66 26.33 -38.79
C ARG A 1112 34.64 24.99 -39.53
N ASP A 1113 35.80 24.35 -39.70
CA ASP A 1113 35.91 23.13 -40.51
C ASP A 1113 35.32 21.89 -39.81
N ARG A 1114 35.38 21.83 -38.46
CA ARG A 1114 34.59 20.86 -37.68
C ARG A 1114 33.08 21.05 -37.86
N LEU A 1115 32.57 22.29 -37.86
CA LEU A 1115 31.14 22.56 -38.10
C LEU A 1115 30.74 22.19 -39.53
N VAL A 1116 31.54 22.60 -40.52
CA VAL A 1116 31.36 22.31 -41.96
C VAL A 1116 31.19 20.81 -42.22
N ALA A 1117 31.99 19.96 -41.55
CA ALA A 1117 31.91 18.51 -41.67
C ALA A 1117 30.59 17.87 -41.16
N CYS A 1118 29.77 18.63 -40.43
CA CYS A 1118 28.50 18.16 -39.84
C CYS A 1118 27.24 18.69 -40.55
N LEU A 1119 27.39 19.48 -41.61
CA LEU A 1119 26.26 20.12 -42.32
C LEU A 1119 25.59 19.16 -43.32
N PRO A 1120 24.27 19.26 -43.54
CA PRO A 1120 23.52 18.38 -44.44
C PRO A 1120 23.68 18.73 -45.94
N ALA A 1121 24.42 19.78 -46.30
CA ALA A 1121 24.69 20.18 -47.69
C ALA A 1121 26.14 20.69 -47.85
N PRO A 1122 26.76 20.53 -49.04
CA PRO A 1122 28.15 20.92 -49.26
C PRO A 1122 28.36 22.44 -49.21
N VAL A 1123 29.45 22.86 -48.57
CA VAL A 1123 29.80 24.27 -48.37
C VAL A 1123 30.56 24.81 -49.57
N LYS A 1124 30.11 25.95 -50.09
CA LYS A 1124 30.80 26.66 -51.18
C LYS A 1124 32.07 27.29 -50.65
N ALA A 1125 33.18 27.04 -51.35
CA ALA A 1125 34.48 27.67 -51.10
C ALA A 1125 34.39 29.21 -51.13
N PRO A 1126 35.28 29.94 -50.42
CA PRO A 1126 35.27 31.39 -50.43
C PRO A 1126 35.43 31.90 -51.85
N ARG A 1127 34.48 32.72 -52.31
CA ARG A 1127 34.54 33.35 -53.62
C ARG A 1127 35.74 34.31 -53.64
N LEU A 1128 36.86 33.85 -54.21
CA LEU A 1128 38.05 34.67 -54.42
C LEU A 1128 37.62 36.02 -55.03
N PRO A 1129 38.02 37.16 -54.45
CA PRO A 1129 37.62 38.45 -55.00
C PRO A 1129 38.15 38.54 -56.43
N LYS A 1130 37.26 38.78 -57.40
CA LYS A 1130 37.68 39.05 -58.78
C LYS A 1130 38.63 40.24 -58.75
N ILE A 1131 39.92 39.98 -58.98
CA ILE A 1131 40.93 41.02 -59.17
C ILE A 1131 40.45 41.84 -60.37
N LYS A 1132 40.01 43.08 -60.12
CA LYS A 1132 39.75 44.04 -61.20
C LYS A 1132 41.10 44.33 -61.85
N GLY A 1133 41.26 43.85 -63.08
CA GLY A 1133 42.51 43.96 -63.81
C GLY A 1133 42.89 45.41 -64.11
N MET A 1134 44.19 45.63 -64.31
CA MET A 1134 44.71 46.83 -64.96
C MET A 1134 44.62 46.67 -66.48
N SER A 1135 43.53 47.17 -67.08
CA SER A 1135 43.42 47.55 -68.50
C SER A 1135 42.04 48.19 -68.75
#